data_AF-A0A0F2PVB1-F1
#
_entry.id   AF-A0A0F2PVB1-F1
#
_cell.length_a   1.000
_cell.length_b   1.000
_cell.length_c   1.000
_cell.angle_alpha   90.00
_cell.angle_beta   90.00
_cell.angle_gamma   90.00
#
_symmetry.space_group_name_H-M   'P 1'
#
loop_
_entity.id
_entity.type
_entity.pdbx_description
1 polymer ?
#
loop_
_entity_poly.entity_id
_entity_poly.type
_entity_poly.pdbx_seq_one_letter_code
_entity_poly.pdbx_strand_id
1 'polypeptide(L)'
;MVIDGNSLAHRAYHAIPSLTTSKGVVTNAVYGFTTMLLKILEEKKPALVAVCFDKGKINFRHQQFSDYKAHRKATPDDLRPQFPLLKEVLGAMGIRILEQEGFEADDLIGTMITLAEKQNVSSIIVTGDRDALQLVSPLTRVLLTKKGITELDEYDEGKVWEKYGISPEQLIDFKGLVGDPSDNIPGVPGIGEKTASKLISEFGTLEEVIEHREELPPRIKNKISEFTEQALLSRSLATITRDIPLDGDMKLYSWQGPNYPRLLALFSELEFKTLLRGIMSSRDGEGSKGRQGSFITDTHAIPEPDTFSVGYITITGVKMLAAALDKIKSAGETALALAGDKKNGLHAAALSIPGNVFYLPLDSRHELPRDEALTWLGKLCGDRNTRKLCHNAKDDMWLLKANGIYLEGLSFDTMVAAYLLNPATPSRELPEVALEHLKIVLPSGIEPALPARAEAILRLREPLAARIEETGMDRLYYEVELPLVAVLAEMEMTGVKVDNKLLGDMSAELGGKIQQLTGTIHHLAGEKFNINSTKQLGYILFDKLELPVIKRTKTGYSTDAGVLEELAGSHEIVAHVLEHRQLVKLKSTYVDGLAPLIDPETGLVHTTFHQDVTATGRLSSAEPNLQNIPIKMEEGRKIRKVFLPRREGNIILSADYSQIELRILAHMSGDPLLVDAFKHGEDIHTRTASEVFGVKMSEVTREMRGRAKAVNFGIIYGISDFGLSRDIKVPRREAKLYIEGYFNRYQGVKKYIERVVAEARAKGYVTTLLNRRRYLPDLFSSNHTVRSFGERTAMNTPIQGSAADIIKMAMVRIYDEILERGLATKMILQVHDELIFDVPLEEFEAMKELVKTRMESALALDVPLEVDMKAGYNWYEVQKI
;
A
#
# COMPACT_ATOMS: atom_id res chain seq x y z
N MET A 1 14.00 -30.35 -11.88
CA MET A 1 13.83 -28.97 -12.38
C MET A 1 15.17 -28.26 -12.30
N VAL A 2 15.60 -27.63 -13.40
CA VAL A 2 16.85 -26.86 -13.46
C VAL A 2 16.53 -25.46 -13.97
N ILE A 3 17.08 -24.45 -13.31
CA ILE A 3 16.73 -23.05 -13.52
C ILE A 3 17.97 -22.27 -13.94
N ASP A 4 17.83 -21.44 -14.97
CA ASP A 4 18.83 -20.47 -15.38
C ASP A 4 18.77 -19.21 -14.51
N GLY A 5 19.70 -19.10 -13.56
CA GLY A 5 19.78 -18.02 -12.60
C GLY A 5 20.08 -16.67 -13.24
N ASN A 6 20.95 -16.64 -14.24
CA ASN A 6 21.40 -15.42 -14.92
C ASN A 6 20.28 -14.82 -15.77
N SER A 7 19.70 -15.62 -16.66
CA SER A 7 18.65 -15.16 -17.57
C SER A 7 17.41 -14.69 -16.82
N LEU A 8 16.96 -15.44 -15.82
CA LEU A 8 15.78 -15.08 -15.04
C LEU A 8 15.99 -13.89 -14.12
N ALA A 9 17.19 -13.69 -13.55
CA ALA A 9 17.50 -12.49 -12.76
C ALA A 9 17.44 -11.22 -13.62
N HIS A 10 17.99 -11.28 -14.84
CA HIS A 10 17.88 -10.18 -15.81
C HIS A 10 16.43 -9.92 -16.23
N ARG A 11 15.64 -10.97 -16.49
CA ARG A 11 14.20 -10.84 -16.80
C ARG A 11 13.44 -10.18 -15.64
N ALA A 12 13.69 -10.62 -14.41
CA ALA A 12 13.07 -10.06 -13.20
C ALA A 12 13.41 -8.58 -13.01
N TYR A 13 14.69 -8.22 -13.18
CA TYR A 13 15.17 -6.84 -13.08
C TYR A 13 14.46 -5.87 -14.04
N HIS A 14 14.25 -6.28 -15.30
CA HIS A 14 13.58 -5.44 -16.30
C HIS A 14 12.05 -5.45 -16.18
N ALA A 15 11.47 -6.49 -15.58
CA ALA A 15 10.02 -6.62 -15.43
C ALA A 15 9.48 -5.86 -14.20
N ILE A 16 10.25 -5.79 -13.12
CA ILE A 16 9.84 -5.17 -11.86
C ILE A 16 10.47 -3.77 -11.74
N PRO A 17 9.66 -2.71 -11.50
CA PRO A 17 10.18 -1.37 -11.19
C PRO A 17 11.23 -1.42 -10.07
N SER A 18 12.16 -0.48 -10.04
CA SER A 18 13.17 -0.44 -8.97
C SER A 18 12.52 -0.44 -7.58
N LEU A 19 12.92 -1.40 -6.76
CA LEU A 19 12.49 -1.58 -5.37
C LEU A 19 13.72 -1.38 -4.51
N THR A 20 13.56 -0.66 -3.40
CA THR A 20 14.65 -0.33 -2.50
C THR A 20 14.16 -0.47 -1.06
N THR A 21 14.97 -1.10 -0.21
CA THR A 21 14.67 -1.19 1.23
C THR A 21 14.80 0.17 1.91
N SER A 22 14.29 0.31 3.13
CA SER A 22 14.47 1.50 3.97
C SER A 22 15.95 1.85 4.21
N LYS A 23 16.86 0.88 4.09
CA LYS A 23 18.32 1.05 4.19
C LYS A 23 19.00 1.43 2.87
N GLY A 24 18.26 1.60 1.78
CA GLY A 24 18.81 1.97 0.47
C GLY A 24 19.32 0.79 -0.39
N VAL A 25 19.02 -0.46 -0.02
CA VAL A 25 19.45 -1.65 -0.79
C VAL A 25 18.46 -1.93 -1.92
N VAL A 26 18.92 -1.99 -3.16
CA VAL A 26 18.07 -2.30 -4.33
C VAL A 26 17.77 -3.81 -4.38
N THR A 27 16.49 -4.18 -4.56
CA THR A 27 16.04 -5.58 -4.39
C THR A 27 15.02 -6.07 -5.45
N ASN A 28 14.74 -5.29 -6.50
CA ASN A 28 13.70 -5.61 -7.49
C ASN A 28 13.94 -6.92 -8.25
N ALA A 29 15.19 -7.22 -8.62
CA ALA A 29 15.53 -8.44 -9.34
C ALA A 29 15.37 -9.67 -8.45
N VAL A 30 15.81 -9.56 -7.18
CA VAL A 30 15.65 -10.64 -6.18
C VAL A 30 14.16 -10.90 -5.95
N TYR A 31 13.37 -9.85 -5.68
CA TYR A 31 11.92 -9.98 -5.47
C TYR A 31 11.20 -10.64 -6.65
N GLY A 32 11.47 -10.16 -7.87
CA GLY A 32 10.86 -10.71 -9.08
C GLY A 32 11.25 -12.16 -9.35
N PHE A 33 12.53 -12.51 -9.16
CA PHE A 33 13.03 -13.88 -9.31
C PHE A 33 12.37 -14.80 -8.29
N THR A 34 12.38 -14.43 -7.01
CA THR A 34 11.81 -15.23 -5.93
C THR A 34 10.31 -15.44 -6.10
N THR A 35 9.58 -14.42 -6.54
CA THR A 35 8.14 -14.52 -6.83
C THR A 35 7.87 -15.55 -7.94
N MET A 36 8.62 -15.47 -9.04
CA MET A 36 8.51 -16.39 -10.17
C MET A 36 8.85 -17.83 -9.75
N LEU A 37 9.94 -17.99 -8.99
CA LEU A 37 10.37 -19.29 -8.51
C LEU A 37 9.33 -19.95 -7.60
N LEU A 38 8.78 -19.23 -6.62
CA LEU A 38 7.75 -19.76 -5.72
C LEU A 38 6.52 -20.26 -6.47
N LYS A 39 6.05 -19.49 -7.47
CA LYS A 39 4.93 -19.88 -8.33
C LYS A 39 5.22 -21.18 -9.09
N ILE A 40 6.40 -21.29 -9.70
CA ILE A 40 6.77 -22.48 -10.49
C ILE A 40 6.92 -23.71 -9.60
N LEU A 41 7.50 -23.57 -8.41
CA LEU A 41 7.64 -24.66 -7.45
C LEU A 41 6.27 -25.17 -6.98
N GLU A 42 5.29 -24.28 -6.81
CA GLU A 42 3.92 -24.64 -6.47
C GLU A 42 3.21 -25.37 -7.63
N GLU A 43 3.31 -24.84 -8.85
CA GLU A 43 2.62 -25.40 -10.02
C GLU A 43 3.19 -26.76 -10.44
N LYS A 44 4.51 -26.93 -10.39
CA LYS A 44 5.20 -28.12 -10.93
C LYS A 44 5.62 -29.13 -9.85
N LYS A 45 5.64 -28.74 -8.57
CA LYS A 45 5.99 -29.59 -7.40
C LYS A 45 7.21 -30.51 -7.65
N PRO A 46 8.38 -29.97 -8.02
CA PRO A 46 9.54 -30.78 -8.37
C PRO A 46 10.18 -31.45 -7.15
N ALA A 47 10.62 -32.70 -7.30
CA ALA A 47 11.38 -33.41 -6.26
C ALA A 47 12.86 -32.99 -6.22
N LEU A 48 13.42 -32.58 -7.37
CA LEU A 48 14.81 -32.18 -7.53
C LEU A 48 14.88 -30.76 -8.10
N VAL A 49 15.65 -29.86 -7.49
CA VAL A 49 15.77 -28.45 -7.88
C VAL A 49 17.22 -27.97 -7.85
N ALA A 50 17.67 -27.36 -8.94
CA ALA A 50 18.96 -26.68 -9.03
C ALA A 50 18.85 -25.35 -9.76
N VAL A 51 19.69 -24.38 -9.39
CA VAL A 51 19.84 -23.09 -10.09
C VAL A 51 21.28 -22.94 -10.55
N CYS A 52 21.48 -22.73 -11.85
CA CYS A 52 22.80 -22.53 -12.46
C CYS A 52 23.10 -21.04 -12.64
N PHE A 53 24.33 -20.61 -12.35
CA PHE A 53 24.82 -19.26 -12.61
C PHE A 53 26.14 -19.29 -13.38
N ASP A 54 26.37 -18.25 -14.19
CA ASP A 54 27.67 -18.03 -14.83
C ASP A 54 28.75 -17.71 -13.79
N LYS A 55 29.97 -18.19 -14.03
CA LYS A 55 31.13 -17.90 -13.19
C LYS A 55 32.31 -17.40 -14.02
N GLY A 56 32.61 -16.11 -13.91
CA GLY A 56 33.65 -15.43 -14.69
C GLY A 56 33.12 -14.74 -15.95
N LYS A 57 33.97 -13.96 -16.62
CA LYS A 57 33.62 -13.22 -17.85
C LYS A 57 34.11 -13.88 -19.14
N ILE A 58 35.08 -14.79 -19.04
CA ILE A 58 35.73 -15.43 -20.18
C ILE A 58 35.50 -16.94 -20.05
N ASN A 59 35.03 -17.56 -21.12
CA ASN A 59 34.84 -19.01 -21.23
C ASN A 59 35.55 -19.53 -22.49
N PHE A 60 35.43 -20.83 -22.76
CA PHE A 60 36.05 -21.45 -23.93
C PHE A 60 35.53 -20.89 -25.27
N ARG A 61 34.28 -20.39 -25.34
CA ARG A 61 33.73 -19.76 -26.56
C ARG A 61 34.44 -18.44 -26.89
N HIS A 62 34.86 -17.67 -25.89
CA HIS A 62 35.67 -16.46 -26.11
C HIS A 62 37.10 -16.78 -26.60
N GLN A 63 37.60 -17.98 -26.31
CA GLN A 63 38.88 -18.44 -26.85
C GLN A 63 38.75 -18.87 -28.33
N GLN A 64 37.58 -19.37 -28.72
CA GLN A 64 37.26 -19.78 -30.09
C GLN A 64 36.84 -18.60 -30.98
N PHE A 65 36.17 -17.59 -30.43
CA PHE A 65 35.74 -16.38 -31.13
C PHE A 65 35.79 -15.16 -30.20
N SER A 66 36.74 -14.25 -30.43
CA SER A 66 37.00 -13.10 -29.54
C SER A 66 35.84 -12.12 -29.44
N ASP A 67 35.01 -12.04 -30.48
CA ASP A 67 33.88 -11.10 -30.55
C ASP A 67 32.57 -11.69 -29.99
N TYR A 68 32.61 -12.92 -29.45
CA TYR A 68 31.46 -13.54 -28.79
C TYR A 68 30.96 -12.66 -27.63
N LYS A 69 29.64 -12.37 -27.61
CA LYS A 69 28.99 -11.46 -26.65
C LYS A 69 29.64 -10.05 -26.53
N ALA A 70 30.48 -9.62 -27.49
CA ALA A 70 31.20 -8.34 -27.44
C ALA A 70 30.29 -7.10 -27.43
N HIS A 71 29.07 -7.21 -27.98
CA HIS A 71 28.06 -6.15 -27.96
C HIS A 71 27.13 -6.17 -26.74
N ARG A 72 27.31 -7.13 -25.82
CA ARG A 72 26.46 -7.25 -24.63
C ARG A 72 26.77 -6.12 -23.66
N LYS A 73 25.75 -5.33 -23.32
CA LYS A 73 25.88 -4.28 -22.29
C LYS A 73 26.31 -4.92 -20.97
N ALA A 74 27.24 -4.28 -20.26
CA ALA A 74 27.63 -4.72 -18.93
C ALA A 74 26.41 -4.80 -18.00
N THR A 75 26.41 -5.79 -17.09
CA THR A 75 25.37 -5.92 -16.06
C THR A 75 25.22 -4.59 -15.33
N PRO A 76 24.00 -4.00 -15.30
CA PRO A 76 23.73 -2.73 -14.65
C PRO A 76 24.29 -2.69 -13.22
N ASP A 77 24.82 -1.53 -12.80
CA ASP A 77 25.47 -1.38 -11.50
C ASP A 77 24.52 -1.60 -10.32
N ASP A 78 23.21 -1.42 -10.53
CA ASP A 78 22.14 -1.71 -9.56
C ASP A 78 21.68 -3.17 -9.57
N LEU A 79 21.95 -3.95 -10.62
CA LEU A 79 21.67 -5.39 -10.68
C LEU A 79 22.82 -6.23 -10.11
N ARG A 80 24.07 -5.82 -10.35
CA ARG A 80 25.27 -6.54 -9.88
C ARG A 80 25.24 -6.91 -8.38
N PRO A 81 24.90 -6.01 -7.44
CA PRO A 81 24.85 -6.34 -6.01
C PRO A 81 23.67 -7.26 -5.62
N GLN A 82 22.70 -7.47 -6.50
CA GLN A 82 21.54 -8.32 -6.22
C GLN A 82 21.82 -9.82 -6.43
N PHE A 83 22.86 -10.19 -7.18
CA PHE A 83 23.22 -11.60 -7.37
C PHE A 83 23.63 -12.32 -6.07
N PRO A 84 24.51 -11.76 -5.22
CA PRO A 84 24.80 -12.33 -3.90
C PRO A 84 23.54 -12.49 -3.04
N LEU A 85 22.70 -11.46 -2.96
CA LEU A 85 21.43 -11.51 -2.21
C LEU A 85 20.49 -12.60 -2.73
N LEU A 86 20.39 -12.76 -4.05
CA LEU A 86 19.61 -13.82 -4.66
C LEU A 86 20.13 -15.21 -4.27
N LYS A 87 21.45 -15.40 -4.25
CA LYS A 87 22.06 -16.67 -3.81
C LYS A 87 21.80 -16.95 -2.33
N GLU A 88 21.78 -15.92 -1.47
CA GLU A 88 21.38 -16.06 -0.07
C GLU A 88 19.92 -16.50 0.07
N VAL A 89 19.01 -15.91 -0.71
CA VAL A 89 17.60 -16.31 -0.75
C VAL A 89 17.45 -17.76 -1.22
N LEU A 90 18.13 -18.15 -2.31
CA LEU A 90 18.12 -19.52 -2.81
C LEU A 90 18.65 -20.52 -1.77
N GLY A 91 19.71 -20.15 -1.04
CA GLY A 91 20.22 -20.94 0.08
C GLY A 91 19.22 -21.08 1.23
N ALA A 92 18.49 -20.01 1.57
CA ALA A 92 17.41 -20.07 2.55
C ALA A 92 16.20 -20.88 2.05
N MET A 93 15.98 -20.94 0.73
CA MET A 93 14.98 -21.80 0.10
C MET A 93 15.40 -23.27 0.01
N GLY A 94 16.61 -23.62 0.47
CA GLY A 94 17.10 -25.00 0.44
C GLY A 94 17.44 -25.49 -0.98
N ILE A 95 17.67 -24.58 -1.93
CA ILE A 95 17.91 -24.92 -3.34
C ILE A 95 19.42 -24.95 -3.62
N ARG A 96 19.86 -25.99 -4.33
CA ARG A 96 21.27 -26.15 -4.70
C ARG A 96 21.65 -25.17 -5.81
N ILE A 97 22.77 -24.48 -5.63
CA ILE A 97 23.34 -23.53 -6.58
C ILE A 97 24.55 -24.18 -7.26
N LEU A 98 24.62 -24.08 -8.58
CA LEU A 98 25.72 -24.57 -9.42
C LEU A 98 26.39 -23.39 -10.14
N GLU A 99 27.70 -23.36 -10.10
CA GLU A 99 28.53 -22.37 -10.79
C GLU A 99 29.94 -22.95 -11.00
N GLN A 100 30.47 -22.90 -12.22
CA GLN A 100 31.79 -23.46 -12.55
C GLN A 100 32.55 -22.53 -13.48
N GLU A 101 33.80 -22.25 -13.14
CA GLU A 101 34.65 -21.35 -13.92
C GLU A 101 34.95 -21.96 -15.30
N GLY A 102 34.91 -21.12 -16.34
CA GLY A 102 35.15 -21.54 -17.73
C GLY A 102 33.93 -22.04 -18.48
N PHE A 103 32.77 -22.20 -17.81
CA PHE A 103 31.52 -22.68 -18.41
C PHE A 103 30.35 -21.72 -18.11
N GLU A 104 29.35 -21.70 -19.00
CA GLU A 104 28.13 -20.89 -18.80
C GLU A 104 27.05 -21.69 -18.05
N ALA A 105 26.06 -20.99 -17.50
CA ALA A 105 24.92 -21.61 -16.85
C ALA A 105 24.19 -22.60 -17.78
N ASP A 106 24.11 -22.29 -19.07
CA ASP A 106 23.49 -23.15 -20.08
C ASP A 106 24.20 -24.50 -20.23
N ASP A 107 25.53 -24.51 -20.17
CA ASP A 107 26.32 -25.74 -20.26
C ASP A 107 26.14 -26.62 -19.01
N LEU A 108 26.04 -26.00 -17.83
CA LEU A 108 25.70 -26.70 -16.60
C LEU A 108 24.31 -27.31 -16.67
N ILE A 109 23.34 -26.58 -17.23
CA ILE A 109 21.98 -27.08 -17.48
C ILE A 109 22.03 -28.28 -18.44
N GLY A 110 22.70 -28.16 -19.59
CA GLY A 110 22.81 -29.24 -20.57
C GLY A 110 23.42 -30.52 -20.01
N THR A 111 24.44 -30.38 -19.17
CA THR A 111 25.07 -31.51 -18.47
C THR A 111 24.13 -32.15 -17.44
N MET A 112 23.43 -31.34 -16.63
CA MET A 112 22.46 -31.82 -15.65
C MET A 112 21.29 -32.60 -16.29
N ILE A 113 20.82 -32.13 -17.45
CA ILE A 113 19.78 -32.82 -18.22
C ILE A 113 20.28 -34.18 -18.69
N THR A 114 21.50 -34.25 -19.21
CA THR A 114 22.10 -35.51 -19.66
C THR A 114 22.26 -36.51 -18.50
N LEU A 115 22.62 -36.04 -17.31
CA LEU A 115 22.69 -36.88 -16.10
C LEU A 115 21.30 -37.37 -15.67
N ALA A 116 20.29 -36.51 -15.73
CA ALA A 116 18.92 -36.86 -15.39
C ALA A 116 18.33 -37.90 -16.37
N GLU A 117 18.54 -37.72 -17.67
CA GLU A 117 18.08 -38.64 -18.70
C GLU A 117 18.73 -40.03 -18.60
N LYS A 118 20.03 -40.09 -18.28
CA LYS A 118 20.74 -41.36 -17.98
C LYS A 118 20.14 -42.11 -16.80
N GLN A 119 19.50 -41.40 -15.87
CA GLN A 119 18.81 -41.97 -14.70
C GLN A 119 17.29 -42.07 -14.91
N ASN A 120 16.81 -41.84 -16.14
CA ASN A 120 15.39 -41.87 -16.52
C ASN A 120 14.53 -40.90 -15.69
N VAL A 121 15.08 -39.73 -15.35
CA VAL A 121 14.40 -38.67 -14.58
C VAL A 121 13.85 -37.62 -15.54
N SER A 122 12.53 -37.39 -15.47
CA SER A 122 11.87 -36.34 -16.24
C SER A 122 12.32 -34.94 -15.77
N SER A 123 12.63 -34.08 -16.72
CA SER A 123 13.25 -32.79 -16.47
C SER A 123 12.44 -31.62 -16.99
N ILE A 124 12.50 -30.51 -16.26
CA ILE A 124 11.91 -29.22 -16.63
C ILE A 124 13.02 -28.18 -16.52
N ILE A 125 13.32 -27.50 -17.62
CA ILE A 125 14.24 -26.36 -17.67
C ILE A 125 13.43 -25.09 -17.58
N VAL A 126 13.85 -24.13 -16.76
CA VAL A 126 13.21 -22.81 -16.67
C VAL A 126 14.24 -21.75 -17.05
N THR A 127 14.01 -21.08 -18.17
CA THR A 127 14.93 -20.03 -18.66
C THR A 127 14.20 -18.95 -19.46
N GLY A 128 14.83 -17.80 -19.61
CA GLY A 128 14.43 -16.78 -20.57
C GLY A 128 15.06 -16.96 -21.96
N ASP A 129 16.03 -17.88 -22.10
CA ASP A 129 16.82 -18.10 -23.30
C ASP A 129 16.24 -19.22 -24.18
N ARG A 130 16.19 -18.98 -25.49
CA ARG A 130 15.66 -19.95 -26.46
C ARG A 130 16.68 -21.03 -26.81
N ASP A 131 17.94 -20.85 -26.47
CA ASP A 131 18.99 -21.81 -26.83
C ASP A 131 18.80 -23.14 -26.09
N ALA A 132 18.19 -23.11 -24.90
CA ALA A 132 17.79 -24.32 -24.17
C ALA A 132 16.77 -25.20 -24.91
N LEU A 133 16.10 -24.70 -25.97
CA LEU A 133 15.18 -25.51 -26.77
C LEU A 133 15.89 -26.68 -27.48
N GLN A 134 17.21 -26.59 -27.69
CA GLN A 134 18.00 -27.70 -28.22
C GLN A 134 18.09 -28.91 -27.25
N LEU A 135 17.72 -28.71 -25.97
CA LEU A 135 17.74 -29.74 -24.93
C LEU A 135 16.38 -30.44 -24.77
N VAL A 136 15.34 -30.04 -25.53
CA VAL A 136 14.02 -30.67 -25.48
C VAL A 136 14.12 -32.12 -25.96
N SER A 137 13.48 -33.04 -25.23
CA SER A 137 13.48 -34.48 -25.50
C SER A 137 12.16 -35.10 -25.00
N PRO A 138 11.94 -36.41 -25.20
CA PRO A 138 10.80 -37.12 -24.61
C PRO A 138 10.74 -37.01 -23.07
N LEU A 139 11.89 -36.84 -22.40
CA LEU A 139 11.98 -36.70 -20.94
C LEU A 139 12.17 -35.25 -20.49
N THR A 140 12.47 -34.32 -21.39
CA THR A 140 12.85 -32.94 -21.04
C THR A 140 11.93 -31.91 -21.69
N ARG A 141 11.33 -31.05 -20.86
CA ARG A 141 10.51 -29.89 -21.27
C ARG A 141 11.20 -28.57 -20.91
N VAL A 142 10.92 -27.51 -21.68
CA VAL A 142 11.46 -26.16 -21.42
C VAL A 142 10.33 -25.17 -21.16
N LEU A 143 10.38 -24.44 -20.04
CA LEU A 143 9.48 -23.33 -19.72
C LEU A 143 10.18 -22.00 -20.06
N LEU A 144 9.67 -21.31 -21.09
CA LEU A 144 10.19 -20.01 -21.53
C LEU A 144 9.36 -18.85 -21.01
N THR A 145 10.02 -17.79 -20.50
CA THR A 145 9.35 -16.54 -20.12
C THR A 145 8.90 -15.76 -21.38
N LYS A 146 7.61 -15.46 -21.54
CA LYS A 146 7.08 -14.77 -22.74
C LYS A 146 7.14 -13.24 -22.64
N LYS A 147 6.43 -12.65 -21.68
CA LYS A 147 6.41 -11.21 -21.36
C LYS A 147 6.33 -11.02 -19.84
N GLY A 148 7.26 -10.26 -19.27
CA GLY A 148 7.33 -10.07 -17.82
C GLY A 148 7.71 -11.36 -17.08
N ILE A 149 7.20 -11.52 -15.85
CA ILE A 149 7.54 -12.63 -14.94
C ILE A 149 6.40 -13.67 -14.74
N THR A 150 5.21 -13.44 -15.29
CA THR A 150 4.01 -14.22 -14.93
C THR A 150 3.52 -15.22 -15.97
N GLU A 151 3.90 -15.05 -17.25
CA GLU A 151 3.47 -15.91 -18.36
C GLU A 151 4.63 -16.80 -18.85
N LEU A 152 4.51 -18.11 -18.57
CA LEU A 152 5.43 -19.14 -19.02
C LEU A 152 4.83 -19.91 -20.19
N ASP A 153 5.65 -20.16 -21.20
CA ASP A 153 5.30 -20.92 -22.39
C ASP A 153 6.07 -22.25 -22.36
N GLU A 154 5.36 -23.37 -22.20
CA GLU A 154 5.97 -24.70 -22.13
C GLU A 154 6.26 -25.24 -23.53
N TYR A 155 7.50 -25.68 -23.77
CA TYR A 155 7.99 -26.25 -25.02
C TYR A 155 8.33 -27.73 -24.84
N ASP A 156 7.87 -28.45 -25.83
CA ASP A 156 7.89 -29.88 -26.00
C ASP A 156 8.27 -30.14 -27.47
N GLU A 157 8.58 -31.38 -27.86
CA GLU A 157 9.07 -31.65 -29.23
C GLU A 157 8.08 -31.19 -30.29
N GLY A 158 6.77 -31.40 -30.05
CA GLY A 158 5.71 -30.96 -30.94
C GLY A 158 5.66 -29.45 -31.10
N LYS A 159 5.78 -28.71 -30.01
CA LYS A 159 5.76 -27.24 -30.04
C LYS A 159 7.01 -26.63 -30.65
N VAL A 160 8.17 -27.27 -30.49
CA VAL A 160 9.40 -26.89 -31.21
C VAL A 160 9.18 -27.05 -32.71
N TRP A 161 8.63 -28.20 -33.12
CA TRP A 161 8.29 -28.48 -34.52
C TRP A 161 7.27 -27.48 -35.09
N GLU A 162 6.17 -27.21 -34.38
CA GLU A 162 5.15 -26.23 -34.82
C GLU A 162 5.73 -24.83 -35.07
N LYS A 163 6.72 -24.43 -34.27
CA LYS A 163 7.29 -23.10 -34.34
C LYS A 163 8.40 -22.97 -35.38
N TYR A 164 9.28 -23.96 -35.48
CA TYR A 164 10.50 -23.88 -36.30
C TYR A 164 10.47 -24.80 -37.53
N GLY A 165 9.56 -25.77 -37.59
CA GLY A 165 9.48 -26.78 -38.65
C GLY A 165 10.62 -27.80 -38.65
N ILE A 166 11.35 -27.91 -37.53
CA ILE A 166 12.52 -28.77 -37.34
C ILE A 166 12.54 -29.34 -35.92
N SER A 167 13.27 -30.42 -35.69
CA SER A 167 13.39 -31.06 -34.37
C SER A 167 14.30 -30.27 -33.41
N PRO A 168 14.26 -30.53 -32.09
CA PRO A 168 15.17 -29.90 -31.12
C PRO A 168 16.66 -30.09 -31.46
N GLU A 169 17.06 -31.28 -31.89
CA GLU A 169 18.45 -31.59 -32.27
C GLU A 169 18.93 -30.78 -33.47
N GLN A 170 18.01 -30.41 -34.37
CA GLN A 170 18.30 -29.62 -35.57
C GLN A 170 18.42 -28.12 -35.30
N LEU A 171 18.05 -27.64 -34.10
CA LEU A 171 18.13 -26.21 -33.76
C LEU A 171 19.55 -25.67 -33.78
N ILE A 172 20.56 -26.50 -33.45
CA ILE A 172 21.97 -26.09 -33.53
C ILE A 172 22.41 -25.84 -34.97
N ASP A 173 22.01 -26.70 -35.91
CA ASP A 173 22.32 -26.56 -37.33
C ASP A 173 21.60 -25.35 -37.93
N PHE A 174 20.34 -25.13 -37.52
CA PHE A 174 19.59 -23.92 -37.85
C PHE A 174 20.30 -22.66 -37.37
N LYS A 175 20.82 -22.64 -36.13
CA LYS A 175 21.60 -21.52 -35.59
C LYS A 175 22.92 -21.31 -36.34
N GLY A 176 23.56 -22.37 -36.83
CA GLY A 176 24.73 -22.26 -37.71
C GLY A 176 24.44 -21.46 -38.98
N LEU A 177 23.25 -21.62 -39.57
CA LEU A 177 22.85 -20.88 -40.78
C LEU A 177 22.36 -19.46 -40.50
N VAL A 178 21.57 -19.24 -39.43
CA VAL A 178 20.92 -17.95 -39.14
C VAL A 178 21.81 -17.03 -38.30
N GLY A 179 22.68 -17.59 -37.46
CA GLY A 179 23.42 -16.87 -36.43
C GLY A 179 22.56 -16.47 -35.24
N ASP A 180 23.18 -15.73 -34.31
CA ASP A 180 22.52 -15.14 -33.16
C ASP A 180 23.00 -13.69 -32.93
N PRO A 181 22.20 -12.68 -33.31
CA PRO A 181 22.55 -11.28 -33.10
C PRO A 181 22.70 -10.87 -31.63
N SER A 182 22.05 -11.58 -30.69
CA SER A 182 22.10 -11.24 -29.26
C SER A 182 23.43 -11.63 -28.62
N ASP A 183 24.01 -12.74 -29.09
CA ASP A 183 25.31 -13.27 -28.66
C ASP A 183 26.45 -12.90 -29.61
N ASN A 184 26.16 -12.09 -30.64
CA ASN A 184 27.08 -11.71 -31.71
C ASN A 184 27.65 -12.93 -32.48
N ILE A 185 26.85 -13.99 -32.63
CA ILE A 185 27.19 -15.16 -33.44
C ILE A 185 26.81 -14.88 -34.91
N PRO A 186 27.77 -14.91 -35.86
CA PRO A 186 27.50 -14.55 -37.24
C PRO A 186 26.76 -15.66 -38.02
N GLY A 187 25.64 -15.36 -38.67
CA GLY A 187 24.95 -16.29 -39.56
C GLY A 187 25.44 -16.22 -41.01
N VAL A 188 25.02 -17.14 -41.87
CA VAL A 188 25.29 -17.06 -43.32
C VAL A 188 24.54 -15.84 -43.91
N PRO A 189 25.24 -14.82 -44.44
CA PRO A 189 24.62 -13.57 -44.84
C PRO A 189 23.46 -13.74 -45.83
N GLY A 190 22.27 -13.30 -45.40
CA GLY A 190 21.04 -13.35 -46.18
C GLY A 190 20.47 -14.76 -46.40
N ILE A 191 20.76 -15.69 -45.49
CA ILE A 191 19.90 -16.82 -45.15
C ILE A 191 19.16 -16.41 -43.86
N GLY A 192 17.83 -16.32 -43.93
CA GLY A 192 16.98 -16.00 -42.77
C GLY A 192 16.28 -17.24 -42.22
N GLU A 193 15.56 -17.10 -41.11
CA GLU A 193 14.89 -18.20 -40.40
C GLU A 193 14.10 -19.15 -41.33
N LYS A 194 13.25 -18.61 -42.22
CA LYS A 194 12.44 -19.44 -43.13
C LYS A 194 13.28 -20.28 -44.09
N THR A 195 14.39 -19.73 -44.59
CA THR A 195 15.27 -20.43 -45.53
C THR A 195 16.08 -21.49 -44.80
N ALA A 196 16.60 -21.17 -43.61
CA ALA A 196 17.32 -22.13 -42.78
C ALA A 196 16.43 -23.30 -42.34
N SER A 197 15.22 -23.05 -41.84
CA SER A 197 14.27 -24.11 -41.48
C SER A 197 13.96 -25.03 -42.65
N LYS A 198 13.78 -24.47 -43.86
CA LYS A 198 13.54 -25.29 -45.06
C LYS A 198 14.74 -26.18 -45.38
N LEU A 199 15.95 -25.63 -45.40
CA LEU A 199 17.17 -26.38 -45.72
C LEU A 199 17.41 -27.51 -44.71
N ILE A 200 17.29 -27.22 -43.43
CA ILE A 200 17.51 -28.22 -42.38
C ILE A 200 16.39 -29.26 -42.35
N SER A 201 15.13 -28.89 -42.61
CA SER A 201 14.03 -29.86 -42.75
C SER A 201 14.18 -30.76 -43.97
N GLU A 202 14.83 -30.30 -45.05
CA GLU A 202 15.00 -31.03 -46.30
C GLU A 202 16.23 -31.95 -46.28
N PHE A 203 17.36 -31.47 -45.76
CA PHE A 203 18.64 -32.18 -45.79
C PHE A 203 19.04 -32.79 -44.44
N GLY A 204 18.37 -32.45 -43.34
CA GLY A 204 18.61 -33.05 -42.02
C GLY A 204 19.60 -32.25 -41.16
N THR A 205 20.86 -32.12 -41.57
CA THR A 205 21.93 -31.46 -40.78
C THR A 205 22.64 -30.36 -41.58
N LEU A 206 23.44 -29.54 -40.91
CA LEU A 206 24.25 -28.52 -41.58
C LEU A 206 25.28 -29.14 -42.53
N GLU A 207 25.91 -30.26 -42.15
CA GLU A 207 26.82 -31.01 -43.01
C GLU A 207 26.14 -31.46 -44.30
N GLU A 208 24.94 -32.03 -44.20
CA GLU A 208 24.21 -32.52 -45.37
C GLU A 208 23.84 -31.38 -46.32
N VAL A 209 23.50 -30.19 -45.79
CA VAL A 209 23.29 -28.97 -46.59
C VAL A 209 24.58 -28.54 -47.31
N ILE A 210 25.74 -28.69 -46.66
CA ILE A 210 27.05 -28.36 -47.24
C ILE A 210 27.45 -29.38 -48.30
N GLU A 211 27.24 -30.68 -48.06
CA GLU A 211 27.56 -31.77 -48.98
C GLU A 211 26.68 -31.72 -50.24
N HIS A 212 25.38 -31.49 -50.08
CA HIS A 212 24.42 -31.39 -51.18
C HIS A 212 24.27 -29.96 -51.75
N ARG A 213 25.21 -29.06 -51.46
CA ARG A 213 25.15 -27.64 -51.89
C ARG A 213 25.00 -27.43 -53.40
N GLU A 214 25.41 -28.41 -54.21
CA GLU A 214 25.32 -28.39 -55.67
C GLU A 214 23.86 -28.51 -56.18
N GLU A 215 22.96 -29.04 -55.35
CA GLU A 215 21.53 -29.21 -55.65
C GLU A 215 20.70 -27.96 -55.28
N LEU A 216 21.31 -27.00 -54.58
CA LEU A 216 20.66 -25.79 -54.10
C LEU A 216 20.54 -24.71 -55.19
N PRO A 217 19.55 -23.80 -55.10
CA PRO A 217 19.44 -22.66 -56.01
C PRO A 217 20.74 -21.83 -56.06
N PRO A 218 21.14 -21.28 -57.22
CA PRO A 218 22.47 -20.65 -57.41
C PRO A 218 22.83 -19.60 -56.35
N ARG A 219 21.84 -18.83 -55.89
CA ARG A 219 22.02 -17.79 -54.86
C ARG A 219 22.33 -18.36 -53.46
N ILE A 220 21.76 -19.51 -53.11
CA ILE A 220 21.99 -20.17 -51.81
C ILE A 220 23.29 -20.97 -51.88
N LYS A 221 23.51 -21.71 -52.98
CA LYS A 221 24.76 -22.45 -53.24
C LYS A 221 26.00 -21.57 -53.06
N ASN A 222 26.03 -20.39 -53.70
CA ASN A 222 27.17 -19.47 -53.61
C ASN A 222 27.43 -19.02 -52.16
N LYS A 223 26.36 -18.74 -51.40
CA LYS A 223 26.47 -18.31 -50.00
C LYS A 223 26.93 -19.42 -49.08
N ILE A 224 26.39 -20.63 -49.23
CA ILE A 224 26.83 -21.78 -48.42
C ILE A 224 28.31 -22.06 -48.71
N SER A 225 28.73 -22.00 -49.99
CA SER A 225 30.13 -22.23 -50.38
C SER A 225 31.09 -21.16 -49.82
N GLU A 226 30.68 -19.90 -49.79
CA GLU A 226 31.49 -18.78 -49.30
C GLU A 226 31.56 -18.74 -47.75
N PHE A 227 30.48 -19.12 -47.07
CA PHE A 227 30.35 -19.00 -45.60
C PHE A 227 30.30 -20.34 -44.87
N THR A 228 30.84 -21.42 -45.46
CA THR A 228 30.83 -22.77 -44.84
C THR A 228 31.52 -22.78 -43.47
N GLU A 229 32.75 -22.26 -43.39
CA GLU A 229 33.50 -22.24 -42.13
C GLU A 229 32.80 -21.39 -41.06
N GLN A 230 32.18 -20.29 -41.45
CA GLN A 230 31.41 -19.43 -40.56
C GLN A 230 30.18 -20.16 -40.01
N ALA A 231 29.44 -20.89 -40.86
CA ALA A 231 28.28 -21.65 -40.43
C ALA A 231 28.65 -22.75 -39.43
N LEU A 232 29.75 -23.46 -39.67
CA LEU A 232 30.26 -24.50 -38.77
C LEU A 232 30.74 -23.92 -37.42
N LEU A 233 31.46 -22.80 -37.46
CA LEU A 233 31.86 -22.06 -36.25
C LEU A 233 30.64 -21.61 -35.45
N SER A 234 29.66 -21.02 -36.11
CA SER A 234 28.44 -20.52 -35.46
C SER A 234 27.60 -21.62 -34.84
N ARG A 235 27.51 -22.78 -35.48
CA ARG A 235 26.91 -23.97 -34.86
C ARG A 235 27.69 -24.40 -33.63
N SER A 236 29.02 -24.47 -33.70
CA SER A 236 29.85 -24.85 -32.54
C SER A 236 29.66 -23.88 -31.37
N LEU A 237 29.59 -22.58 -31.64
CA LEU A 237 29.36 -21.56 -30.61
C LEU A 237 27.97 -21.66 -29.98
N ALA A 238 26.93 -21.95 -30.77
CA ALA A 238 25.54 -22.05 -30.32
C ALA A 238 25.20 -23.40 -29.64
N THR A 239 26.07 -24.40 -29.74
CA THR A 239 25.85 -25.72 -29.17
C THR A 239 26.12 -25.70 -27.66
N ILE A 240 25.14 -26.11 -26.85
CA ILE A 240 25.27 -26.25 -25.39
C ILE A 240 26.10 -27.49 -25.07
N THR A 241 27.15 -27.33 -24.26
CA THR A 241 28.00 -28.44 -23.80
C THR A 241 27.24 -29.30 -22.79
N ARG A 242 27.37 -30.62 -22.89
CA ARG A 242 26.56 -31.59 -22.10
C ARG A 242 27.39 -32.56 -21.25
N ASP A 243 28.70 -32.40 -21.21
CA ASP A 243 29.67 -33.31 -20.62
C ASP A 243 30.63 -32.62 -19.65
N ILE A 244 30.17 -31.55 -18.98
CA ILE A 244 30.95 -30.90 -17.93
C ILE A 244 31.18 -31.89 -16.77
N PRO A 245 32.38 -31.93 -16.16
CA PRO A 245 32.64 -32.73 -14.97
C PRO A 245 31.84 -32.19 -13.78
N LEU A 246 30.64 -32.74 -13.55
CA LEU A 246 29.76 -32.48 -12.40
C LEU A 246 29.58 -33.73 -11.55
N ASP A 247 29.23 -33.54 -10.28
CA ASP A 247 28.84 -34.65 -9.39
C ASP A 247 27.51 -35.26 -9.87
N GLY A 248 27.56 -36.56 -10.19
CA GLY A 248 26.44 -37.32 -10.74
C GLY A 248 25.43 -37.81 -9.70
N ASP A 249 25.66 -37.58 -8.40
CA ASP A 249 24.69 -37.96 -7.36
C ASP A 249 23.48 -37.02 -7.36
N MET A 250 22.37 -37.50 -7.95
CA MET A 250 21.12 -36.74 -8.04
C MET A 250 20.49 -36.44 -6.68
N LYS A 251 20.87 -37.16 -5.62
CA LYS A 251 20.37 -36.91 -4.25
C LYS A 251 20.78 -35.53 -3.73
N LEU A 252 21.90 -34.99 -4.22
CA LEU A 252 22.38 -33.65 -3.84
C LEU A 252 21.44 -32.53 -4.27
N TYR A 253 20.55 -32.80 -5.22
CA TYR A 253 19.57 -31.84 -5.73
C TYR A 253 18.17 -32.05 -5.15
N SER A 254 18.00 -32.97 -4.19
CA SER A 254 16.72 -33.19 -3.52
C SER A 254 16.27 -31.94 -2.78
N TRP A 255 15.05 -31.48 -3.10
CA TRP A 255 14.48 -30.29 -2.48
C TRP A 255 13.43 -30.69 -1.44
N GLN A 256 13.71 -30.38 -0.17
CA GLN A 256 12.83 -30.69 0.97
C GLN A 256 11.99 -29.47 1.42
N GLY A 257 12.08 -28.37 0.68
CA GLY A 257 11.44 -27.10 1.00
C GLY A 257 12.38 -26.07 1.67
N PRO A 258 11.90 -24.84 1.90
CA PRO A 258 12.68 -23.77 2.49
C PRO A 258 13.03 -23.97 3.97
N ASN A 259 14.19 -23.44 4.39
CA ASN A 259 14.45 -23.12 5.79
C ASN A 259 13.65 -21.87 6.16
N TYR A 260 12.41 -22.06 6.62
CA TYR A 260 11.49 -20.96 6.92
C TYR A 260 12.03 -19.92 7.90
N PRO A 261 12.67 -20.27 9.05
CA PRO A 261 13.25 -19.27 9.94
C PRO A 261 14.26 -18.35 9.24
N ARG A 262 15.18 -18.94 8.47
CA ARG A 262 16.19 -18.18 7.72
C ARG A 262 15.56 -17.38 6.59
N LEU A 263 14.58 -17.95 5.89
CA LEU A 263 13.90 -17.30 4.77
C LEU A 263 13.05 -16.11 5.24
N LEU A 264 12.32 -16.25 6.35
CA LEU A 264 11.52 -15.18 6.94
C LEU A 264 12.41 -14.04 7.48
N ALA A 265 13.52 -14.37 8.15
CA ALA A 265 14.49 -13.36 8.58
C ALA A 265 15.04 -12.57 7.40
N LEU A 266 15.44 -13.26 6.33
CA LEU A 266 15.97 -12.65 5.12
C LEU A 266 14.90 -11.83 4.38
N PHE A 267 13.67 -12.32 4.27
CA PHE A 267 12.57 -11.56 3.66
C PHE A 267 12.17 -10.35 4.50
N SER A 268 12.29 -10.42 5.82
CA SER A 268 12.09 -9.28 6.72
C SER A 268 13.17 -8.22 6.49
N GLU A 269 14.44 -8.64 6.42
CA GLU A 269 15.57 -7.74 6.14
C GLU A 269 15.48 -7.10 4.74
N LEU A 270 15.05 -7.87 3.74
CA LEU A 270 14.85 -7.39 2.36
C LEU A 270 13.49 -6.68 2.18
N GLU A 271 12.68 -6.57 3.23
CA GLU A 271 11.36 -5.92 3.24
C GLU A 271 10.36 -6.50 2.22
N PHE A 272 10.44 -7.81 1.95
CA PHE A 272 9.55 -8.53 1.03
C PHE A 272 8.19 -8.84 1.65
N LYS A 273 7.47 -7.81 2.09
CA LYS A 273 6.21 -7.89 2.86
C LYS A 273 5.13 -8.74 2.18
N THR A 274 5.00 -8.67 0.85
CA THR A 274 4.04 -9.49 0.10
C THR A 274 4.40 -10.97 0.10
N LEU A 275 5.69 -11.30 -0.03
CA LEU A 275 6.15 -12.69 -0.01
C LEU A 275 6.09 -13.26 1.41
N LEU A 276 6.37 -12.45 2.43
CA LEU A 276 6.14 -12.79 3.83
C LEU A 276 4.68 -13.15 4.07
N ARG A 277 3.75 -12.27 3.67
CA ARG A 277 2.31 -12.52 3.79
C ARG A 277 1.88 -13.77 3.01
N GLY A 278 2.37 -13.96 1.79
CA GLY A 278 2.06 -15.15 0.98
C GLY A 278 2.39 -16.44 1.72
N ILE A 279 3.59 -16.53 2.31
CA ILE A 279 4.03 -17.68 3.11
C ILE A 279 3.16 -17.87 4.37
N MET A 280 2.72 -16.77 5.00
CA MET A 280 1.87 -16.82 6.19
C MET A 280 0.43 -17.24 5.86
N SER A 281 -0.19 -16.65 4.83
CA SER A 281 -1.58 -16.91 4.43
C SER A 281 -1.81 -18.28 3.78
N SER A 282 -0.79 -18.88 3.15
CA SER A 282 -0.89 -20.25 2.63
C SER A 282 -1.19 -21.28 3.73
N ARG A 283 -0.93 -20.92 4.99
CA ARG A 283 -1.13 -21.80 6.14
C ARG A 283 -2.49 -21.60 6.82
N ASP A 284 -3.19 -20.52 6.48
CA ASP A 284 -4.52 -20.18 6.99
C ASP A 284 -5.58 -20.77 6.06
N GLY A 285 -5.83 -22.08 6.16
CA GLY A 285 -6.92 -22.73 5.46
C GLY A 285 -8.29 -22.31 6.02
N GLU A 286 -8.73 -21.06 5.87
CA GLU A 286 -10.14 -20.65 5.97
C GLU A 286 -10.42 -19.23 5.42
N GLY A 287 -11.26 -19.15 4.37
CA GLY A 287 -12.43 -18.27 4.38
C GLY A 287 -12.33 -16.76 4.09
N SER A 288 -11.52 -16.26 3.14
CA SER A 288 -11.78 -14.93 2.54
C SER A 288 -12.16 -15.02 1.06
N LYS A 289 -13.45 -14.81 0.77
CA LYS A 289 -13.94 -14.65 -0.61
C LYS A 289 -13.51 -13.27 -1.11
N GLY A 290 -12.50 -13.25 -1.99
CA GLY A 290 -12.32 -12.14 -2.93
C GLY A 290 -10.90 -11.60 -3.10
N ARG A 291 -9.95 -12.42 -3.58
CA ARG A 291 -8.90 -12.06 -4.55
C ARG A 291 -8.16 -13.35 -4.97
N GLN A 292 -7.98 -13.54 -6.27
CA GLN A 292 -7.34 -14.72 -6.85
C GLN A 292 -5.92 -14.93 -6.28
N GLY A 293 -5.66 -16.15 -5.81
CA GLY A 293 -4.39 -16.61 -5.25
C GLY A 293 -4.61 -17.47 -4.01
N SER A 294 -5.34 -18.59 -4.16
CA SER A 294 -5.56 -19.57 -3.10
C SER A 294 -4.34 -20.48 -3.02
N PHE A 295 -3.55 -20.37 -1.95
CA PHE A 295 -2.39 -21.23 -1.68
C PHE A 295 -2.80 -22.27 -0.63
N ILE A 296 -2.60 -23.55 -0.98
CA ILE A 296 -2.74 -24.76 -0.16
C ILE A 296 -4.17 -25.23 0.12
N THR A 297 -4.59 -26.25 -0.64
CA THR A 297 -5.46 -27.32 -0.15
C THR A 297 -4.73 -28.64 -0.30
N ASP A 298 -4.87 -29.46 0.74
CA ASP A 298 -4.47 -30.86 0.89
C ASP A 298 -3.13 -31.18 1.57
N THR A 299 -3.34 -31.87 2.68
CA THR A 299 -2.50 -32.29 3.78
C THR A 299 -1.57 -33.44 3.39
N HIS A 300 -0.27 -33.16 3.36
CA HIS A 300 0.73 -34.11 3.84
C HIS A 300 1.54 -33.41 4.93
N ALA A 301 1.68 -34.09 6.07
CA ALA A 301 2.26 -33.58 7.30
C ALA A 301 3.70 -33.08 7.08
N ILE A 302 3.82 -31.77 6.86
CA ILE A 302 5.06 -31.02 6.98
C ILE A 302 5.22 -30.76 8.50
N PRO A 303 6.37 -31.05 9.11
CA PRO A 303 6.57 -30.79 10.55
C PRO A 303 6.29 -29.32 10.87
N GLU A 304 5.45 -29.08 11.89
CA GLU A 304 5.11 -27.74 12.36
C GLU A 304 6.40 -26.95 12.67
N PRO A 305 6.53 -25.69 12.20
CA PRO A 305 7.61 -24.83 12.69
C PRO A 305 7.40 -24.56 14.18
N ASP A 306 8.49 -24.30 14.91
CA ASP A 306 8.44 -23.78 16.29
C ASP A 306 7.71 -22.44 16.31
N THR A 307 6.38 -22.48 16.41
CA THR A 307 5.54 -21.31 16.67
C THR A 307 5.72 -20.88 18.11
N PHE A 308 5.49 -19.59 18.37
CA PHE A 308 5.60 -19.07 19.72
C PHE A 308 4.57 -19.74 20.62
N SER A 309 5.05 -20.65 21.46
CA SER A 309 4.26 -21.40 22.42
C SER A 309 4.47 -20.87 23.83
N VAL A 310 3.38 -20.85 24.59
CA VAL A 310 3.37 -20.37 25.97
C VAL A 310 2.64 -21.39 26.83
N GLY A 311 3.15 -21.64 28.03
CA GLY A 311 2.38 -22.37 29.03
C GLY A 311 1.26 -21.48 29.56
N TYR A 312 0.02 -21.97 29.56
CA TYR A 312 -1.13 -21.22 30.04
C TYR A 312 -2.01 -22.07 30.95
N ILE A 313 -2.77 -21.38 31.80
CA ILE A 313 -3.74 -21.97 32.73
C ILE A 313 -5.14 -21.73 32.17
N THR A 314 -5.81 -22.80 31.74
CA THR A 314 -7.22 -22.73 31.35
C THR A 314 -8.09 -22.59 32.59
N ILE A 315 -8.89 -21.53 32.65
CA ILE A 315 -9.81 -21.27 33.75
C ILE A 315 -11.10 -22.05 33.50
N THR A 316 -11.27 -23.17 34.19
CA THR A 316 -12.42 -24.07 34.02
C THR A 316 -13.48 -23.95 35.12
N GLY A 317 -13.24 -23.15 36.18
CA GLY A 317 -14.20 -23.01 37.27
C GLY A 317 -14.00 -21.78 38.16
N VAL A 318 -15.00 -21.51 38.99
CA VAL A 318 -15.15 -20.27 39.79
C VAL A 318 -13.99 -20.01 40.75
N LYS A 319 -13.45 -21.06 41.38
CA LYS A 319 -12.28 -20.92 42.28
C LYS A 319 -11.03 -20.48 41.52
N MET A 320 -10.85 -20.96 40.29
CA MET A 320 -9.74 -20.55 39.44
C MET A 320 -9.91 -19.11 38.94
N LEU A 321 -11.14 -18.68 38.64
CA LEU A 321 -11.43 -17.27 38.32
C LEU A 321 -11.00 -16.34 39.45
N ALA A 322 -11.40 -16.64 40.69
CA ALA A 322 -11.04 -15.83 41.85
C ALA A 322 -9.51 -15.75 42.03
N ALA A 323 -8.82 -16.89 41.98
CA ALA A 323 -7.38 -16.96 42.10
C ALA A 323 -6.64 -16.22 40.96
N ALA A 324 -7.14 -16.30 39.72
CA ALA A 324 -6.58 -15.56 38.59
C ALA A 324 -6.76 -14.05 38.78
N LEU A 325 -7.94 -13.60 39.25
CA LEU A 325 -8.21 -12.18 39.50
C LEU A 325 -7.26 -11.60 40.55
N ASP A 326 -7.05 -12.31 41.66
CA ASP A 326 -6.18 -11.86 42.74
C ASP A 326 -4.73 -11.72 42.25
N LYS A 327 -4.26 -12.67 41.45
CA LYS A 327 -2.93 -12.60 40.81
C LYS A 327 -2.83 -11.40 39.86
N ILE A 328 -3.83 -11.19 39.01
CA ILE A 328 -3.86 -10.08 38.04
C ILE A 328 -3.88 -8.73 38.77
N LYS A 329 -4.74 -8.58 39.78
CA LYS A 329 -4.80 -7.36 40.59
C LYS A 329 -3.50 -7.09 41.33
N SER A 330 -2.85 -8.13 41.85
CA SER A 330 -1.55 -8.01 42.52
C SER A 330 -0.43 -7.58 41.57
N ALA A 331 -0.50 -8.00 40.30
CA ALA A 331 0.44 -7.54 39.27
C ALA A 331 0.22 -6.07 38.88
N GLY A 332 -1.01 -5.56 39.01
CA GLY A 332 -1.39 -4.17 38.72
C GLY A 332 -1.48 -3.84 37.22
N GLU A 333 -1.08 -4.76 36.34
CA GLU A 333 -1.15 -4.63 34.89
C GLU A 333 -1.33 -6.01 34.24
N THR A 334 -2.10 -6.08 33.17
CA THR A 334 -2.32 -7.30 32.39
C THR A 334 -2.46 -6.99 30.91
N ALA A 335 -1.90 -7.85 30.06
CA ALA A 335 -2.25 -7.89 28.66
C ALA A 335 -3.58 -8.63 28.47
N LEU A 336 -4.40 -8.15 27.54
CA LEU A 336 -5.69 -8.71 27.19
C LEU A 336 -5.72 -9.02 25.69
N ALA A 337 -6.09 -10.25 25.33
CA ALA A 337 -6.40 -10.64 23.96
C ALA A 337 -7.79 -11.24 23.92
N LEU A 338 -8.65 -10.72 23.06
CA LEU A 338 -10.03 -11.16 22.91
C LEU A 338 -10.22 -11.94 21.59
N ALA A 339 -11.07 -12.95 21.63
CA ALA A 339 -11.54 -13.65 20.44
C ALA A 339 -13.06 -13.56 20.40
N GLY A 340 -13.59 -13.09 19.27
CA GLY A 340 -15.02 -12.91 19.07
C GLY A 340 -15.30 -12.26 17.72
N ASP A 341 -16.57 -11.98 17.47
CA ASP A 341 -16.99 -11.19 16.33
C ASP A 341 -18.12 -10.22 16.74
N LYS A 342 -18.26 -9.11 16.01
CA LYS A 342 -19.23 -8.04 16.36
C LYS A 342 -20.69 -8.54 16.37
N LYS A 343 -21.01 -9.67 15.73
CA LYS A 343 -22.37 -10.20 15.60
C LYS A 343 -22.70 -11.26 16.66
N ASN A 344 -21.77 -12.17 16.93
CA ASN A 344 -21.95 -13.30 17.86
C ASN A 344 -21.32 -13.03 19.23
N GLY A 345 -20.60 -11.92 19.38
CA GLY A 345 -20.01 -11.47 20.64
C GLY A 345 -18.68 -12.15 20.95
N LEU A 346 -18.39 -12.28 22.25
CA LEU A 346 -17.10 -12.77 22.75
C LEU A 346 -17.13 -14.30 22.90
N HIS A 347 -16.13 -14.98 22.33
CA HIS A 347 -15.97 -16.44 22.36
C HIS A 347 -14.93 -16.91 23.37
N ALA A 348 -13.85 -16.16 23.55
CA ALA A 348 -12.82 -16.44 24.55
C ALA A 348 -12.01 -15.17 24.86
N ALA A 349 -11.30 -15.20 25.98
CA ALA A 349 -10.31 -14.21 26.35
C ALA A 349 -9.02 -14.88 26.81
N ALA A 350 -7.88 -14.26 26.60
CA ALA A 350 -6.63 -14.63 27.23
C ALA A 350 -6.01 -13.42 27.92
N LEU A 351 -5.34 -13.67 29.04
CA LEU A 351 -4.72 -12.65 29.86
C LEU A 351 -3.28 -13.05 30.15
N SER A 352 -2.35 -12.11 30.04
CA SER A 352 -0.98 -12.35 30.45
C SER A 352 -0.50 -11.32 31.48
N ILE A 353 0.12 -11.85 32.54
CA ILE A 353 0.90 -11.10 33.52
C ILE A 353 2.28 -11.73 33.60
N PRO A 354 3.30 -11.02 34.15
CA PRO A 354 4.63 -11.61 34.31
C PRO A 354 4.59 -13.00 34.97
N GLY A 355 5.02 -14.02 34.23
CA GLY A 355 5.12 -15.41 34.67
C GLY A 355 3.83 -16.23 34.67
N ASN A 356 2.65 -15.67 34.37
CA ASN A 356 1.41 -16.44 34.26
C ASN A 356 0.58 -15.98 33.04
N VAL A 357 0.16 -16.95 32.22
CA VAL A 357 -0.82 -16.74 31.15
C VAL A 357 -2.10 -17.49 31.50
N PHE A 358 -3.25 -16.84 31.36
CA PHE A 358 -4.56 -17.40 31.63
C PHE A 358 -5.39 -17.46 30.35
N TYR A 359 -6.10 -18.56 30.14
CA TYR A 359 -7.07 -18.72 29.07
C TYR A 359 -8.46 -18.85 29.68
N LEU A 360 -9.38 -18.00 29.25
CA LEU A 360 -10.77 -17.97 29.68
C LEU A 360 -11.67 -18.38 28.49
N PRO A 361 -12.08 -19.66 28.41
CA PRO A 361 -13.09 -20.07 27.44
C PRO A 361 -14.45 -19.50 27.84
N LEU A 362 -15.23 -19.01 26.85
CA LEU A 362 -16.61 -18.56 27.05
C LEU A 362 -17.63 -19.46 26.32
N ASP A 363 -17.17 -20.61 25.83
CA ASP A 363 -18.03 -21.62 25.23
C ASP A 363 -18.71 -22.50 26.29
N SER A 364 -19.77 -23.18 25.88
CA SER A 364 -20.57 -24.06 26.75
C SER A 364 -19.91 -25.43 27.02
N ARG A 365 -18.69 -25.67 26.53
CA ARG A 365 -18.02 -26.98 26.63
C ARG A 365 -17.30 -27.15 27.97
N HIS A 366 -17.16 -26.08 28.75
CA HIS A 366 -16.43 -26.06 30.02
C HIS A 366 -17.38 -25.95 31.21
N GLU A 367 -16.93 -26.40 32.39
CA GLU A 367 -17.71 -26.37 33.63
C GLU A 367 -18.04 -24.95 34.13
N LEU A 368 -17.33 -23.93 33.63
CA LEU A 368 -17.54 -22.53 34.01
C LEU A 368 -18.75 -21.93 33.29
N PRO A 369 -19.79 -21.46 34.00
CA PRO A 369 -20.91 -20.79 33.36
C PRO A 369 -20.49 -19.49 32.66
N ARG A 370 -20.95 -19.29 31.42
CA ARG A 370 -20.64 -18.11 30.60
C ARG A 370 -20.93 -16.79 31.33
N ASP A 371 -22.05 -16.68 32.02
CA ASP A 371 -22.44 -15.45 32.72
C ASP A 371 -21.49 -15.11 33.89
N GLU A 372 -20.96 -16.12 34.57
CA GLU A 372 -19.96 -15.92 35.62
C GLU A 372 -18.63 -15.46 35.03
N ALA A 373 -18.21 -16.05 33.91
CA ALA A 373 -17.01 -15.66 33.17
C ALA A 373 -17.11 -14.21 32.66
N LEU A 374 -18.26 -13.82 32.09
CA LEU A 374 -18.52 -12.46 31.64
C LEU A 374 -18.59 -11.47 32.82
N THR A 375 -19.22 -11.84 33.93
CA THR A 375 -19.26 -11.02 35.16
C THR A 375 -17.85 -10.78 35.68
N TRP A 376 -17.01 -11.82 35.67
CA TRP A 376 -15.61 -11.72 36.08
C TRP A 376 -14.81 -10.82 35.15
N LEU A 377 -14.94 -11.00 33.83
CA LEU A 377 -14.28 -10.17 32.84
C LEU A 377 -14.73 -8.72 32.97
N GLY A 378 -16.02 -8.48 33.23
CA GLY A 378 -16.57 -7.15 33.52
C GLY A 378 -15.94 -6.49 34.72
N LYS A 379 -15.75 -7.21 35.83
CA LYS A 379 -15.05 -6.70 37.02
C LYS A 379 -13.59 -6.34 36.75
N LEU A 380 -12.90 -7.13 35.93
CA LEU A 380 -11.52 -6.85 35.56
C LEU A 380 -11.42 -5.66 34.61
N CYS A 381 -12.17 -5.69 33.50
CA CYS A 381 -12.17 -4.65 32.49
C CYS A 381 -12.59 -3.30 33.07
N GLY A 382 -13.58 -3.26 33.98
CA GLY A 382 -14.04 -2.04 34.63
C GLY A 382 -13.14 -1.49 35.75
N ASP A 383 -12.13 -2.24 36.23
CA ASP A 383 -11.24 -1.78 37.30
C ASP A 383 -10.12 -0.87 36.78
N ARG A 384 -10.26 0.45 36.97
CA ARG A 384 -9.24 1.44 36.56
C ARG A 384 -7.85 1.25 37.17
N ASN A 385 -7.75 0.59 38.33
CA ASN A 385 -6.46 0.42 39.02
C ASN A 385 -5.62 -0.71 38.40
N THR A 386 -6.28 -1.70 37.81
CA THR A 386 -5.61 -2.73 37.04
C THR A 386 -5.43 -2.20 35.62
N ARG A 387 -4.18 -1.93 35.22
CA ARG A 387 -3.86 -1.40 33.89
C ARG A 387 -4.00 -2.47 32.81
N LYS A 388 -4.54 -2.11 31.64
CA LYS A 388 -4.73 -3.03 30.51
C LYS A 388 -3.79 -2.68 29.37
N LEU A 389 -3.18 -3.72 28.79
CA LEU A 389 -2.40 -3.66 27.57
C LEU A 389 -3.17 -4.39 26.48
N CYS A 390 -3.41 -3.74 25.36
CA CYS A 390 -4.19 -4.29 24.25
C CYS A 390 -3.43 -4.20 22.93
N HIS A 391 -3.96 -4.87 21.93
CA HIS A 391 -3.62 -4.65 20.54
C HIS A 391 -4.91 -4.33 19.80
N ASN A 392 -5.06 -3.09 19.32
CA ASN A 392 -6.31 -2.60 18.76
C ASN A 392 -7.46 -2.61 19.79
N ALA A 393 -7.28 -1.87 20.88
CA ALA A 393 -8.22 -1.81 21.99
C ALA A 393 -9.58 -1.22 21.57
N LYS A 394 -9.65 -0.47 20.46
CA LYS A 394 -10.91 0.05 19.91
C LYS A 394 -11.85 -1.09 19.50
N ASP A 395 -11.32 -2.14 18.85
CA ASP A 395 -12.11 -3.32 18.50
C ASP A 395 -12.40 -4.19 19.73
N ASP A 396 -11.46 -4.28 20.68
CA ASP A 396 -11.72 -4.95 21.97
C ASP A 396 -12.91 -4.29 22.70
N MET A 397 -12.98 -2.95 22.70
CA MET A 397 -14.11 -2.21 23.28
C MET A 397 -15.44 -2.55 22.62
N TRP A 398 -15.48 -2.72 21.29
CA TRP A 398 -16.67 -3.17 20.57
C TRP A 398 -17.11 -4.58 21.00
N LEU A 399 -16.18 -5.52 21.10
CA LEU A 399 -16.47 -6.90 21.53
C LEU A 399 -17.00 -6.95 22.97
N LEU A 400 -16.41 -6.16 23.86
CA LEU A 400 -16.82 -6.06 25.27
C LEU A 400 -18.20 -5.40 25.39
N LYS A 401 -18.47 -4.34 24.63
CA LYS A 401 -19.75 -3.62 24.65
C LYS A 401 -20.93 -4.51 24.29
N ALA A 402 -20.76 -5.43 23.34
CA ALA A 402 -21.78 -6.42 22.96
C ALA A 402 -22.24 -7.31 24.14
N ASN A 403 -21.44 -7.37 25.22
CA ASN A 403 -21.75 -8.13 26.44
C ASN A 403 -21.98 -7.20 27.66
N GLY A 404 -22.19 -5.90 27.44
CA GLY A 404 -22.40 -4.92 28.52
C GLY A 404 -21.15 -4.61 29.35
N ILE A 405 -19.96 -4.95 28.86
CA ILE A 405 -18.68 -4.73 29.54
C ILE A 405 -18.00 -3.47 29.00
N TYR A 406 -17.39 -2.69 29.89
CA TYR A 406 -16.62 -1.50 29.56
C TYR A 406 -15.14 -1.73 29.88
N LEU A 407 -14.27 -1.32 28.96
CA LEU A 407 -12.83 -1.38 29.14
C LEU A 407 -12.32 -0.07 29.74
N GLU A 408 -11.89 -0.15 30.99
CA GLU A 408 -11.33 0.96 31.77
C GLU A 408 -9.85 0.69 32.07
N GLY A 409 -9.07 1.74 32.32
CA GLY A 409 -7.65 1.59 32.65
C GLY A 409 -6.77 1.10 31.50
N LEU A 410 -7.14 1.41 30.25
CA LEU A 410 -6.25 1.20 29.09
C LEU A 410 -4.97 2.01 29.28
N SER A 411 -3.83 1.32 29.28
CA SER A 411 -2.52 1.91 29.58
C SER A 411 -1.52 1.79 28.43
N PHE A 412 -1.81 0.91 27.47
CA PHE A 412 -1.03 0.76 26.25
C PHE A 412 -1.83 0.05 25.16
N ASP A 413 -1.73 0.55 23.94
CA ASP A 413 -2.16 -0.12 22.71
C ASP A 413 -0.95 -0.28 21.78
N THR A 414 -0.60 -1.55 21.53
CA THR A 414 0.57 -1.90 20.72
C THR A 414 0.41 -1.56 19.23
N MET A 415 -0.81 -1.57 18.70
CA MET A 415 -1.10 -1.18 17.31
C MET A 415 -0.86 0.31 17.12
N VAL A 416 -1.35 1.14 18.06
CA VAL A 416 -1.18 2.60 18.04
C VAL A 416 0.30 2.98 18.20
N ALA A 417 1.02 2.30 19.10
CA ALA A 417 2.46 2.53 19.29
C ALA A 417 3.25 2.16 18.02
N ALA A 418 2.95 1.00 17.41
CA ALA A 418 3.57 0.58 16.16
C ALA A 418 3.28 1.56 15.01
N TYR A 419 2.05 2.10 14.93
CA TYR A 419 1.70 3.13 13.97
C TYR A 419 2.53 4.40 14.12
N LEU A 420 2.69 4.93 15.33
CA LEU A 420 3.50 6.14 15.57
C LEU A 420 4.96 5.92 15.18
N LEU A 421 5.52 4.75 15.50
CA LEU A 421 6.91 4.42 15.18
C LEU A 421 7.14 4.25 13.67
N ASN A 422 6.15 3.71 12.94
CA ASN A 422 6.23 3.53 11.50
C ASN A 422 4.86 3.68 10.79
N PRO A 423 4.46 4.91 10.44
CA PRO A 423 3.17 5.15 9.78
C PRO A 423 3.12 4.64 8.33
N ALA A 424 4.26 4.28 7.74
CA ALA A 424 4.33 3.77 6.37
C ALA A 424 4.09 2.25 6.26
N THR A 425 4.04 1.52 7.39
CA THR A 425 3.81 0.06 7.36
C THR A 425 2.39 -0.25 6.88
N PRO A 426 2.22 -1.19 5.93
CA PRO A 426 0.91 -1.50 5.34
C PRO A 426 0.03 -2.43 6.20
N SER A 427 0.58 -3.11 7.21
CA SER A 427 -0.16 -3.96 8.15
C SER A 427 0.32 -3.65 9.57
N ARG A 428 -0.60 -3.63 10.52
CA ARG A 428 -0.33 -3.40 11.94
C ARG A 428 -0.95 -4.47 12.82
N GLU A 429 -1.34 -5.58 12.22
CA GLU A 429 -1.86 -6.74 12.92
C GLU A 429 -0.78 -7.31 13.86
N LEU A 430 -1.25 -7.90 14.96
CA LEU A 430 -0.38 -8.38 16.02
C LEU A 430 0.71 -9.35 15.55
N PRO A 431 0.46 -10.31 14.63
CA PRO A 431 1.52 -11.18 14.11
C PRO A 431 2.66 -10.42 13.44
N GLU A 432 2.37 -9.40 12.64
CA GLU A 432 3.39 -8.58 11.98
C GLU A 432 4.17 -7.72 12.98
N VAL A 433 3.49 -7.12 13.96
CA VAL A 433 4.15 -6.32 15.00
C VAL A 433 5.03 -7.20 15.89
N ALA A 434 4.54 -8.39 16.26
CA ALA A 434 5.31 -9.37 17.03
C ALA A 434 6.53 -9.88 16.23
N LEU A 435 6.38 -10.13 14.93
CA LEU A 435 7.48 -10.52 14.07
C LEU A 435 8.53 -9.40 13.91
N GLU A 436 8.08 -8.16 13.71
CA GLU A 436 8.98 -7.02 13.53
C GLU A 436 9.81 -6.76 14.78
N HIS A 437 9.16 -6.72 15.95
CA HIS A 437 9.76 -6.23 17.19
C HIS A 437 10.30 -7.32 18.12
N LEU A 438 9.68 -8.51 18.15
CA LEU A 438 10.09 -9.62 19.02
C LEU A 438 10.74 -10.77 18.26
N LYS A 439 10.70 -10.76 16.92
CA LYS A 439 11.16 -11.87 16.06
C LYS A 439 10.45 -13.20 16.34
N ILE A 440 9.20 -13.13 16.80
CA ILE A 440 8.36 -14.31 17.07
C ILE A 440 7.29 -14.48 16.01
N VAL A 441 6.94 -15.74 15.71
CA VAL A 441 5.83 -16.09 14.83
C VAL A 441 4.68 -16.61 15.69
N LEU A 442 3.54 -15.92 15.66
CA LEU A 442 2.38 -16.32 16.45
C LEU A 442 1.65 -17.52 15.83
N PRO A 443 1.04 -18.40 16.65
CA PRO A 443 0.19 -19.48 16.16
C PRO A 443 -1.08 -18.92 15.51
N SER A 444 -1.68 -19.70 14.60
CA SER A 444 -3.01 -19.44 14.03
C SER A 444 -4.11 -20.12 14.84
N GLY A 445 -5.37 -19.74 14.60
CA GLY A 445 -6.54 -20.26 15.33
C GLY A 445 -6.86 -19.49 16.62
N ILE A 446 -7.60 -20.12 17.53
CA ILE A 446 -7.96 -19.56 18.85
C ILE A 446 -7.10 -20.17 19.95
N GLU A 447 -6.94 -21.49 19.97
CA GLU A 447 -6.10 -22.20 20.94
C GLU A 447 -5.05 -23.01 20.15
N PRO A 448 -3.73 -22.86 20.41
CA PRO A 448 -3.07 -22.09 21.47
C PRO A 448 -2.77 -20.62 21.13
N ALA A 449 -3.33 -20.07 20.04
CA ALA A 449 -2.99 -18.73 19.54
C ALA A 449 -3.35 -17.58 20.49
N LEU A 450 -4.51 -17.60 21.14
CA LEU A 450 -4.99 -16.49 21.96
C LEU A 450 -4.14 -16.26 23.22
N PRO A 451 -3.73 -17.30 23.98
CA PRO A 451 -2.70 -17.17 25.02
C PRO A 451 -1.37 -16.61 24.50
N ALA A 452 -0.89 -17.08 23.35
CA ALA A 452 0.34 -16.58 22.74
C ALA A 452 0.22 -15.11 22.33
N ARG A 453 -0.95 -14.67 21.86
CA ARG A 453 -1.25 -13.25 21.55
C ARG A 453 -1.21 -12.39 22.80
N ALA A 454 -1.86 -12.81 23.89
CA ALA A 454 -1.84 -12.07 25.15
C ALA A 454 -0.41 -11.90 25.68
N GLU A 455 0.40 -12.97 25.64
CA GLU A 455 1.82 -12.90 26.02
C GLU A 455 2.63 -12.00 25.09
N ALA A 456 2.38 -12.04 23.77
CA ALA A 456 3.05 -11.17 22.83
C ALA A 456 2.75 -9.69 23.07
N ILE A 457 1.50 -9.34 23.39
CA ILE A 457 1.11 -7.97 23.76
C ILE A 457 1.88 -7.51 25.00
N LEU A 458 1.98 -8.36 26.04
CA LEU A 458 2.77 -8.06 27.23
C LEU A 458 4.25 -7.81 26.89
N ARG A 459 4.85 -8.67 26.07
CA ARG A 459 6.27 -8.55 25.66
C ARG A 459 6.54 -7.36 24.74
N LEU A 460 5.57 -6.93 23.94
CA LEU A 460 5.68 -5.78 23.06
C LEU A 460 5.69 -4.44 23.82
N ARG A 461 5.13 -4.41 25.03
CA ARG A 461 4.97 -3.18 25.83
C ARG A 461 6.28 -2.45 26.07
N GLU A 462 7.33 -3.15 26.50
CA GLU A 462 8.62 -2.53 26.81
C GLU A 462 9.33 -1.99 25.54
N PRO A 463 9.63 -2.79 24.50
CA PRO A 463 10.39 -2.31 23.34
C PRO A 463 9.66 -1.21 22.56
N LEU A 464 8.32 -1.24 22.51
CA LEU A 464 7.57 -0.18 21.84
C LEU A 464 7.58 1.12 22.64
N ALA A 465 7.37 1.07 23.96
CA ALA A 465 7.38 2.27 24.79
C ALA A 465 8.77 2.90 24.87
N ALA A 466 9.83 2.10 25.04
CA ALA A 466 11.20 2.59 25.02
C ALA A 466 11.49 3.37 23.73
N ARG A 467 11.07 2.85 22.57
CA ARG A 467 11.22 3.57 21.29
C ARG A 467 10.36 4.83 21.20
N ILE A 468 9.16 4.83 21.76
CA ILE A 468 8.31 6.04 21.81
C ILE A 468 9.00 7.14 22.63
N GLU A 469 9.59 6.79 23.78
CA GLU A 469 10.36 7.72 24.63
C GLU A 469 11.65 8.19 23.95
N GLU A 470 12.45 7.27 23.40
CA GLU A 470 13.67 7.59 22.63
C GLU A 470 13.40 8.55 21.46
N THR A 471 12.20 8.46 20.88
CA THR A 471 11.79 9.32 19.79
C THR A 471 11.10 10.61 20.21
N GLY A 472 10.86 10.81 21.52
CA GLY A 472 10.20 11.99 22.10
C GLY A 472 8.71 12.10 21.76
N MET A 473 8.06 10.98 21.45
CA MET A 473 6.64 10.88 21.10
C MET A 473 5.76 10.44 22.29
N ASP A 474 6.33 10.36 23.48
CA ASP A 474 5.67 9.99 24.74
C ASP A 474 4.44 10.86 25.01
N ARG A 475 4.60 12.19 24.93
CA ARG A 475 3.49 13.13 25.11
C ARG A 475 2.37 12.89 24.09
N LEU A 476 2.73 12.72 22.82
CA LEU A 476 1.75 12.44 21.76
C LEU A 476 1.02 11.11 21.99
N TYR A 477 1.74 10.07 22.40
CA TYR A 477 1.15 8.77 22.61
C TYR A 477 0.22 8.77 23.82
N TYR A 478 0.71 9.20 24.98
CA TYR A 478 -0.02 9.08 26.25
C TYR A 478 -1.08 10.17 26.47
N GLU A 479 -0.88 11.40 25.99
CA GLU A 479 -1.86 12.48 26.16
C GLU A 479 -2.86 12.60 25.00
N VAL A 480 -2.57 11.99 23.84
CA VAL A 480 -3.40 12.15 22.64
C VAL A 480 -3.86 10.81 22.06
N GLU A 481 -2.96 10.00 21.52
CA GLU A 481 -3.36 8.85 20.69
C GLU A 481 -3.97 7.70 21.51
N LEU A 482 -3.44 7.43 22.70
CA LEU A 482 -3.96 6.36 23.56
C LEU A 482 -5.35 6.70 24.16
N PRO A 483 -5.58 7.90 24.75
CA PRO A 483 -6.92 8.28 25.21
C PRO A 483 -7.93 8.39 24.06
N LEU A 484 -7.48 8.83 22.87
CA LEU A 484 -8.33 8.94 21.70
C LEU A 484 -8.95 7.60 21.28
N VAL A 485 -8.33 6.46 21.60
CA VAL A 485 -8.91 5.12 21.36
C VAL A 485 -10.33 5.01 21.92
N ALA A 486 -10.53 5.43 23.18
CA ALA A 486 -11.82 5.35 23.84
C ALA A 486 -12.83 6.34 23.23
N VAL A 487 -12.37 7.55 22.89
CA VAL A 487 -13.20 8.57 22.23
C VAL A 487 -13.73 8.04 20.90
N LEU A 488 -12.84 7.47 20.06
CA LEU A 488 -13.23 6.93 18.77
C LEU A 488 -14.15 5.73 18.92
N ALA A 489 -13.86 4.79 19.83
CA ALA A 489 -14.74 3.66 20.11
C ALA A 489 -16.16 4.12 20.47
N GLU A 490 -16.29 5.10 21.38
CA GLU A 490 -17.59 5.65 21.78
C GLU A 490 -18.27 6.39 20.62
N MET A 491 -17.55 7.15 19.80
CA MET A 491 -18.11 7.81 18.61
C MET A 491 -18.68 6.79 17.61
N GLU A 492 -17.94 5.71 17.33
CA GLU A 492 -18.38 4.66 16.43
C GLU A 492 -19.64 3.96 16.97
N MET A 493 -19.66 3.58 18.26
CA MET A 493 -20.82 2.95 18.90
C MET A 493 -22.02 3.90 18.99
N THR A 494 -21.76 5.19 19.18
CA THR A 494 -22.78 6.23 19.25
C THR A 494 -23.49 6.37 17.90
N GLY A 495 -22.73 6.42 16.80
CA GLY A 495 -23.24 6.60 15.45
C GLY A 495 -23.93 7.94 15.21
N VAL A 496 -24.34 8.18 13.97
CA VAL A 496 -25.11 9.38 13.57
C VAL A 496 -26.45 8.97 12.96
N LYS A 497 -27.53 9.70 13.30
CA LYS A 497 -28.85 9.42 12.74
C LYS A 497 -28.95 9.93 11.31
N VAL A 498 -29.49 9.09 10.43
CA VAL A 498 -29.66 9.41 9.01
C VAL A 498 -31.12 9.24 8.59
N ASP A 499 -31.68 10.27 7.94
CA ASP A 499 -33.03 10.22 7.40
C ASP A 499 -33.08 9.42 6.09
N ASN A 500 -33.50 8.15 6.21
CA ASN A 500 -33.62 7.23 5.09
C ASN A 500 -34.70 7.67 4.07
N LYS A 501 -35.77 8.34 4.51
CA LYS A 501 -36.82 8.81 3.61
C LYS A 501 -36.28 9.94 2.74
N LEU A 502 -35.59 10.91 3.35
CA LEU A 502 -34.97 12.02 2.62
C LEU A 502 -33.90 11.52 1.65
N LEU A 503 -33.12 10.48 2.01
CA LEU A 503 -32.21 9.83 1.07
C LEU A 503 -32.94 9.26 -0.16
N GLY A 504 -34.08 8.59 0.04
CA GLY A 504 -34.91 8.08 -1.05
C GLY A 504 -35.41 9.19 -1.99
N ASP A 505 -35.91 10.28 -1.42
CA ASP A 505 -36.38 11.45 -2.17
C ASP A 505 -35.23 12.09 -2.98
N MET A 506 -34.05 12.25 -2.36
CA MET A 506 -32.85 12.76 -3.03
C MET A 506 -32.37 11.82 -4.15
N SER A 507 -32.46 10.49 -3.96
CA SER A 507 -32.07 9.51 -4.97
C SER A 507 -32.96 9.62 -6.21
N ALA A 508 -34.28 9.79 -6.01
CA ALA A 508 -35.23 10.00 -7.09
C ALA A 508 -34.97 11.31 -7.85
N GLU A 509 -34.76 12.42 -7.13
CA GLU A 509 -34.46 13.73 -7.73
C GLU A 509 -33.18 13.69 -8.58
N LEU A 510 -32.09 13.17 -8.01
CA LEU A 510 -30.81 13.05 -8.71
C LEU A 510 -30.93 12.09 -9.91
N GLY A 511 -31.69 11.00 -9.77
CA GLY A 511 -31.97 10.07 -10.86
C GLY A 511 -32.65 10.76 -12.06
N GLY A 512 -33.64 11.62 -11.80
CA GLY A 512 -34.30 12.42 -12.84
C GLY A 512 -33.34 13.37 -13.54
N LYS A 513 -32.53 14.13 -12.79
CA LYS A 513 -31.51 15.05 -13.34
C LYS A 513 -30.46 14.32 -14.18
N ILE A 514 -29.96 13.18 -13.71
CA ILE A 514 -28.99 12.35 -14.44
C ILE A 514 -29.58 11.85 -15.76
N GLN A 515 -30.84 11.41 -15.77
CA GLN A 515 -31.52 10.96 -17.00
C GLN A 515 -31.68 12.09 -18.00
N GLN A 516 -32.05 13.29 -17.54
CA GLN A 516 -32.15 14.48 -18.39
C GLN A 516 -30.79 14.82 -19.02
N LEU A 517 -29.72 14.91 -18.21
CA LEU A 517 -28.36 15.18 -18.70
C LEU A 517 -27.88 14.09 -19.66
N THR A 518 -28.19 12.82 -19.38
CA THR A 518 -27.87 11.70 -20.27
C THR A 518 -28.52 11.90 -21.64
N GLY A 519 -29.80 12.29 -21.67
CA GLY A 519 -30.52 12.61 -22.90
C GLY A 519 -29.86 13.75 -23.68
N THR A 520 -29.50 14.84 -23.00
CA THR A 520 -28.78 15.98 -23.62
C THR A 520 -27.42 15.55 -24.17
N ILE A 521 -26.63 14.79 -23.42
CA ILE A 521 -25.31 14.32 -23.84
C ILE A 521 -25.41 13.40 -25.05
N HIS A 522 -26.37 12.45 -25.06
CA HIS A 522 -26.60 11.57 -26.20
C HIS A 522 -27.06 12.33 -27.44
N HIS A 523 -27.88 13.37 -27.27
CA HIS A 523 -28.30 14.25 -28.36
C HIS A 523 -27.11 15.01 -28.96
N LEU A 524 -26.29 15.65 -28.12
CA LEU A 524 -25.09 16.38 -28.55
C LEU A 524 -24.03 15.46 -29.18
N ALA A 525 -23.92 14.21 -28.68
CA ALA A 525 -23.02 13.20 -29.25
C ALA A 525 -23.55 12.58 -30.55
N GLY A 526 -24.84 12.71 -30.86
CA GLY A 526 -25.50 12.08 -32.00
C GLY A 526 -25.62 10.55 -31.91
N GLU A 527 -25.28 9.94 -30.77
CA GLU A 527 -25.44 8.51 -30.53
C GLU A 527 -25.52 8.19 -29.04
N LYS A 528 -26.02 7.00 -28.72
CA LYS A 528 -26.06 6.49 -27.33
C LYS A 528 -24.77 5.77 -27.00
N PHE A 529 -24.18 6.10 -25.85
CA PHE A 529 -22.99 5.45 -25.33
C PHE A 529 -22.97 5.50 -23.79
N ASN A 530 -22.06 4.75 -23.18
CA ASN A 530 -21.83 4.79 -21.75
C ASN A 530 -20.93 5.98 -21.38
N ILE A 531 -21.54 7.04 -20.83
CA ILE A 531 -20.88 8.29 -20.42
C ILE A 531 -19.82 8.07 -19.31
N ASN A 532 -20.01 7.03 -18.49
CA ASN A 532 -19.07 6.67 -17.43
C ASN A 532 -17.86 5.87 -17.96
N SER A 533 -17.91 5.36 -19.19
CA SER A 533 -16.77 4.70 -19.83
C SER A 533 -15.80 5.73 -20.39
N THR A 534 -14.63 5.85 -19.78
CA THR A 534 -13.57 6.77 -20.22
C THR A 534 -13.15 6.55 -21.67
N LYS A 535 -13.17 5.29 -22.14
CA LYS A 535 -12.84 4.91 -23.51
C LYS A 535 -13.91 5.38 -24.50
N GLN A 536 -15.19 5.13 -24.21
CA GLN A 536 -16.28 5.54 -25.10
C GLN A 536 -16.42 7.07 -25.11
N LEU A 537 -16.38 7.71 -23.94
CA LEU A 537 -16.39 9.16 -23.87
C LEU A 537 -15.18 9.78 -24.60
N GLY A 538 -13.99 9.20 -24.46
CA GLY A 538 -12.80 9.66 -25.18
C GLY A 538 -12.98 9.61 -26.69
N TYR A 539 -13.53 8.51 -27.22
CA TYR A 539 -13.85 8.41 -28.65
C TYR A 539 -14.83 9.50 -29.11
N ILE A 540 -15.93 9.72 -28.36
CA ILE A 540 -16.91 10.76 -28.70
C ILE A 540 -16.27 12.16 -28.70
N LEU A 541 -15.53 12.50 -27.64
CA LEU A 541 -14.97 13.84 -27.50
C LEU A 541 -13.84 14.12 -28.49
N PHE A 542 -12.92 13.17 -28.69
CA PHE A 542 -11.67 13.46 -29.40
C PHE A 542 -11.64 12.94 -30.84
N ASP A 543 -12.31 11.83 -31.13
CA ASP A 543 -12.31 11.26 -32.48
C ASP A 543 -13.54 11.70 -33.27
N LYS A 544 -14.73 11.75 -32.65
CA LYS A 544 -15.98 12.13 -33.34
C LYS A 544 -16.24 13.64 -33.38
N LEU A 545 -16.12 14.30 -32.23
CA LEU A 545 -16.31 15.76 -32.10
C LEU A 545 -15.01 16.54 -32.35
N GLU A 546 -13.90 15.84 -32.59
CA GLU A 546 -12.59 16.41 -32.91
C GLU A 546 -12.10 17.47 -31.92
N LEU A 547 -12.46 17.34 -30.63
CA LEU A 547 -12.01 18.29 -29.61
C LEU A 547 -10.48 18.19 -29.38
N PRO A 548 -9.84 19.28 -28.94
CA PRO A 548 -8.39 19.28 -28.69
C PRO A 548 -7.96 18.21 -27.66
N VAL A 549 -6.95 17.42 -28.00
CA VAL A 549 -6.41 16.40 -27.10
C VAL A 549 -5.41 17.04 -26.13
N ILE A 550 -5.83 17.26 -24.88
CA ILE A 550 -4.98 17.89 -23.85
C ILE A 550 -3.97 16.89 -23.27
N LYS A 551 -4.39 15.66 -23.00
CA LYS A 551 -3.57 14.67 -22.29
C LYS A 551 -3.90 13.25 -22.73
N ARG A 552 -2.85 12.46 -22.98
CA ARG A 552 -2.93 11.01 -23.21
C ARG A 552 -2.37 10.23 -22.01
N THR A 553 -2.98 9.10 -21.73
CA THR A 553 -2.54 8.12 -20.73
C THR A 553 -2.07 6.85 -21.44
N LYS A 554 -1.48 5.90 -20.70
CA LYS A 554 -1.09 4.59 -21.25
C LYS A 554 -2.27 3.82 -21.87
N THR A 555 -3.51 4.14 -21.46
CA THR A 555 -4.75 3.45 -21.87
C THR A 555 -5.58 4.22 -22.89
N GLY A 556 -5.13 5.39 -23.36
CA GLY A 556 -5.85 6.23 -24.33
C GLY A 556 -6.02 7.69 -23.89
N TYR A 557 -7.01 8.39 -24.43
CA TYR A 557 -7.30 9.78 -24.06
C TYR A 557 -7.67 9.91 -22.57
N SER A 558 -7.13 10.94 -21.90
CA SER A 558 -7.62 11.26 -20.56
C SER A 558 -8.96 11.98 -20.67
N THR A 559 -9.94 11.53 -19.88
CA THR A 559 -11.18 12.28 -19.64
C THR A 559 -11.29 12.63 -18.15
N ASP A 560 -10.17 12.83 -17.45
CA ASP A 560 -10.20 13.25 -16.05
C ASP A 560 -10.86 14.63 -15.88
N ALA A 561 -11.30 14.97 -14.67
CA ALA A 561 -12.01 16.22 -14.41
C ALA A 561 -11.19 17.45 -14.83
N GLY A 562 -9.87 17.44 -14.63
CA GLY A 562 -9.01 18.55 -15.02
C GLY A 562 -8.91 18.76 -16.53
N VAL A 563 -8.88 17.67 -17.31
CA VAL A 563 -8.92 17.74 -18.78
C VAL A 563 -10.28 18.24 -19.26
N LEU A 564 -11.38 17.74 -18.67
CA LEU A 564 -12.72 18.18 -19.04
C LEU A 564 -12.96 19.65 -18.65
N GLU A 565 -12.44 20.13 -17.51
CA GLU A 565 -12.55 21.54 -17.10
C GLU A 565 -11.84 22.48 -18.08
N GLU A 566 -10.69 22.08 -18.61
CA GLU A 566 -9.96 22.86 -19.61
C GLU A 566 -10.68 22.84 -20.99
N LEU A 567 -11.38 21.75 -21.32
CA LEU A 567 -12.20 21.61 -22.53
C LEU A 567 -13.60 22.21 -22.40
N ALA A 568 -14.03 22.64 -21.22
CA ALA A 568 -15.39 23.08 -20.98
C ALA A 568 -15.80 24.27 -21.88
N GLY A 569 -14.83 25.10 -22.29
CA GLY A 569 -15.05 26.20 -23.22
C GLY A 569 -15.07 25.81 -24.71
N SER A 570 -14.65 24.59 -25.06
CA SER A 570 -14.56 24.14 -26.45
C SER A 570 -15.89 23.61 -26.99
N HIS A 571 -16.71 22.96 -26.14
CA HIS A 571 -18.00 22.43 -26.56
C HIS A 571 -18.93 22.21 -25.35
N GLU A 572 -20.21 22.55 -25.52
CA GLU A 572 -21.26 22.40 -24.50
C GLU A 572 -21.37 20.99 -23.88
N ILE A 573 -21.13 19.92 -24.66
CA ILE A 573 -21.20 18.53 -24.19
C ILE A 573 -20.27 18.28 -22.99
N VAL A 574 -19.14 18.99 -22.92
CA VAL A 574 -18.14 18.81 -21.87
C VAL A 574 -18.67 19.29 -20.52
N ALA A 575 -19.38 20.42 -20.50
CA ALA A 575 -20.01 20.95 -19.30
C ALA A 575 -21.09 19.98 -18.77
N HIS A 576 -21.96 19.48 -19.66
CA HIS A 576 -22.98 18.48 -19.29
C HIS A 576 -22.36 17.18 -18.79
N VAL A 577 -21.26 16.72 -19.38
CA VAL A 577 -20.54 15.51 -18.92
C VAL A 577 -19.91 15.70 -17.55
N LEU A 578 -19.33 16.88 -17.26
CA LEU A 578 -18.80 17.22 -15.94
C LEU A 578 -19.90 17.17 -14.89
N GLU A 579 -21.02 17.85 -15.14
CA GLU A 579 -22.18 17.87 -14.25
C GLU A 579 -22.75 16.46 -14.05
N HIS A 580 -22.96 15.71 -15.14
CA HIS A 580 -23.45 14.33 -15.10
C HIS A 580 -22.57 13.45 -14.21
N ARG A 581 -21.24 13.48 -14.38
CA ARG A 581 -20.31 12.68 -13.57
C ARG A 581 -20.33 13.08 -12.09
N GLN A 582 -20.47 14.37 -11.81
CA GLN A 582 -20.61 14.88 -10.45
C GLN A 582 -21.89 14.34 -9.80
N LEU A 583 -23.04 14.44 -10.47
CA LEU A 583 -24.31 13.94 -9.95
C LEU A 583 -24.34 12.41 -9.82
N VAL A 584 -23.78 11.67 -10.79
CA VAL A 584 -23.66 10.21 -10.72
C VAL A 584 -22.82 9.81 -9.51
N LYS A 585 -21.67 10.44 -9.29
CA LYS A 585 -20.84 10.17 -8.11
C LYS A 585 -21.58 10.53 -6.83
N LEU A 586 -22.28 11.65 -6.80
CA LEU A 586 -23.06 12.10 -5.66
C LEU A 586 -24.12 11.07 -5.27
N LYS A 587 -24.91 10.63 -6.26
CA LYS A 587 -25.96 9.63 -6.09
C LYS A 587 -25.38 8.28 -5.65
N SER A 588 -24.41 7.74 -6.39
CA SER A 588 -23.91 6.39 -6.15
C SER A 588 -23.09 6.26 -4.87
N THR A 589 -22.24 7.25 -4.57
CA THR A 589 -21.28 7.16 -3.45
C THR A 589 -21.94 7.53 -2.13
N TYR A 590 -22.80 8.54 -2.13
CA TYR A 590 -23.32 9.12 -0.89
C TYR A 590 -24.81 8.89 -0.69
N VAL A 591 -25.65 9.01 -1.72
CA VAL A 591 -27.10 8.83 -1.50
C VAL A 591 -27.46 7.35 -1.43
N ASP A 592 -27.21 6.60 -2.51
CA ASP A 592 -27.48 5.17 -2.60
C ASP A 592 -26.49 4.35 -1.74
N GLY A 593 -25.27 4.87 -1.56
CA GLY A 593 -24.23 4.21 -0.77
C GLY A 593 -24.44 4.27 0.74
N LEU A 594 -25.13 5.31 1.26
CA LEU A 594 -25.41 5.44 2.70
C LEU A 594 -26.59 4.58 3.14
N ALA A 595 -27.65 4.47 2.33
CA ALA A 595 -28.87 3.75 2.68
C ALA A 595 -28.65 2.31 3.22
N PRO A 596 -27.82 1.44 2.60
CA PRO A 596 -27.60 0.08 3.11
C PRO A 596 -26.73 0.02 4.38
N LEU A 597 -26.12 1.13 4.78
CA LEU A 597 -25.27 1.24 5.96
C LEU A 597 -26.02 1.77 7.19
N ILE A 598 -27.31 2.07 7.03
CA ILE A 598 -28.19 2.43 8.14
C ILE A 598 -28.55 1.14 8.87
N ASP A 599 -28.21 1.08 10.15
CA ASP A 599 -28.60 -0.01 11.03
C ASP A 599 -30.14 -0.03 11.14
N PRO A 600 -30.80 -1.16 10.82
CA PRO A 600 -32.25 -1.23 10.74
C PRO A 600 -32.94 -1.18 12.11
N GLU A 601 -32.23 -1.48 13.20
CA GLU A 601 -32.80 -1.48 14.56
C GLU A 601 -32.71 -0.08 15.19
N THR A 602 -31.61 0.62 14.95
CA THR A 602 -31.29 1.91 15.59
C THR A 602 -31.54 3.12 14.69
N GLY A 603 -31.57 2.94 13.36
CA GLY A 603 -31.62 4.03 12.39
C GLY A 603 -30.34 4.87 12.33
N LEU A 604 -29.22 4.34 12.84
CA LEU A 604 -27.93 5.01 12.92
C LEU A 604 -26.97 4.49 11.86
N VAL A 605 -26.03 5.34 11.45
CA VAL A 605 -24.87 4.95 10.66
C VAL A 605 -23.64 4.96 11.56
N HIS A 606 -22.91 3.85 11.57
CA HIS A 606 -21.72 3.62 12.38
C HIS A 606 -20.49 3.60 11.48
N THR A 607 -19.88 4.77 11.25
CA THR A 607 -18.61 4.84 10.52
C THR A 607 -17.46 4.30 11.38
N THR A 608 -16.43 3.72 10.76
CA THR A 608 -15.18 3.36 11.45
C THR A 608 -14.16 4.47 11.28
N PHE A 609 -13.63 5.00 12.38
CA PHE A 609 -12.56 6.00 12.41
C PHE A 609 -11.20 5.33 12.57
N HIS A 610 -10.34 5.43 11.57
CA HIS A 610 -8.97 4.94 11.64
C HIS A 610 -8.01 6.07 12.03
N GLN A 611 -7.34 5.87 13.17
CA GLN A 611 -6.26 6.75 13.62
C GLN A 611 -4.87 6.35 13.11
N ASP A 612 -4.78 5.20 12.43
CA ASP A 612 -3.54 4.51 12.06
C ASP A 612 -3.29 4.43 10.54
N VAL A 613 -4.12 5.09 9.72
CA VAL A 613 -4.04 5.00 8.25
C VAL A 613 -3.23 6.13 7.62
N THR A 614 -3.46 7.38 8.02
CA THR A 614 -2.85 8.52 7.32
C THR A 614 -1.42 8.77 7.79
N ALA A 615 -0.49 9.05 6.88
CA ALA A 615 0.89 9.37 7.26
C ALA A 615 1.04 10.73 7.96
N THR A 616 0.01 11.59 7.90
CA THR A 616 0.00 12.90 8.54
C THR A 616 -0.60 12.88 9.95
N GLY A 617 -1.16 11.76 10.41
CA GLY A 617 -1.82 11.67 11.72
C GLY A 617 -3.30 12.10 11.71
N ARG A 618 -3.86 12.53 10.57
CA ARG A 618 -5.31 12.77 10.45
C ARG A 618 -6.07 11.46 10.65
N LEU A 619 -7.25 11.56 11.27
CA LEU A 619 -8.23 10.48 11.21
C LEU A 619 -8.63 10.24 9.76
N SER A 620 -9.02 9.01 9.45
CA SER A 620 -9.77 8.70 8.25
C SER A 620 -11.04 7.94 8.63
N SER A 621 -12.04 7.96 7.77
CA SER A 621 -13.33 7.32 8.01
C SER A 621 -13.64 6.32 6.89
N ALA A 622 -14.14 5.15 7.28
CA ALA A 622 -14.52 4.07 6.37
C ALA A 622 -15.92 3.54 6.72
N GLU A 623 -16.56 2.93 5.73
CA GLU A 623 -17.82 2.19 5.88
C GLU A 623 -18.93 2.92 6.66
N PRO A 624 -19.34 4.14 6.25
CA PRO A 624 -18.96 4.91 5.06
C PRO A 624 -17.86 5.95 5.34
N ASN A 625 -17.23 6.48 4.29
CA ASN A 625 -16.30 7.60 4.41
C ASN A 625 -17.05 8.94 4.54
N LEU A 626 -17.29 9.36 5.78
CA LEU A 626 -18.01 10.60 6.10
C LEU A 626 -17.12 11.85 6.03
N GLN A 627 -15.79 11.69 5.93
CA GLN A 627 -14.89 12.83 5.77
C GLN A 627 -14.98 13.48 4.38
N ASN A 628 -15.40 12.73 3.37
CA ASN A 628 -15.41 13.20 1.98
C ASN A 628 -16.77 13.76 1.54
N ILE A 629 -17.69 14.08 2.45
CA ILE A 629 -19.02 14.60 2.08
C ILE A 629 -18.88 15.97 1.38
N PRO A 630 -19.36 16.13 0.13
CA PRO A 630 -19.08 17.33 -0.66
C PRO A 630 -19.68 18.61 -0.05
N ILE A 631 -18.89 19.70 -0.04
CA ILE A 631 -19.31 21.01 0.50
C ILE A 631 -19.40 22.14 -0.53
N LYS A 632 -18.79 21.98 -1.70
CA LYS A 632 -18.64 23.08 -2.68
C LYS A 632 -19.88 23.28 -3.54
N MET A 633 -20.58 22.20 -3.88
CA MET A 633 -21.78 22.20 -4.72
C MET A 633 -23.03 22.22 -3.86
N GLU A 634 -24.11 22.83 -4.35
CA GLU A 634 -25.36 22.95 -3.60
C GLU A 634 -25.99 21.56 -3.35
N GLU A 635 -26.06 20.71 -4.38
CA GLU A 635 -26.52 19.32 -4.29
C GLU A 635 -25.64 18.50 -3.32
N GLY A 636 -24.33 18.78 -3.33
CA GLY A 636 -23.37 18.22 -2.39
C GLY A 636 -23.70 18.58 -0.94
N ARG A 637 -23.90 19.87 -0.68
CA ARG A 637 -24.27 20.37 0.65
C ARG A 637 -25.60 19.80 1.10
N LYS A 638 -26.60 19.65 0.21
CA LYS A 638 -27.92 19.10 0.55
C LYS A 638 -27.85 17.71 1.17
N ILE A 639 -26.82 16.90 0.90
CA ILE A 639 -26.64 15.61 1.58
C ILE A 639 -26.51 15.80 3.10
N ARG A 640 -25.89 16.90 3.56
CA ARG A 640 -25.78 17.17 5.00
C ARG A 640 -27.15 17.28 5.71
N LYS A 641 -28.25 17.51 4.98
CA LYS A 641 -29.61 17.55 5.55
C LYS A 641 -30.06 16.22 6.14
N VAL A 642 -29.55 15.10 5.60
CA VAL A 642 -29.96 13.76 6.05
C VAL A 642 -29.40 13.42 7.41
N PHE A 643 -28.37 14.13 7.89
CA PHE A 643 -27.74 13.89 9.19
C PHE A 643 -28.46 14.68 10.27
N LEU A 644 -29.11 13.95 11.18
CA LEU A 644 -29.97 14.46 12.24
C LEU A 644 -29.35 14.21 13.63
N PRO A 645 -29.78 14.97 14.66
CA PRO A 645 -29.58 14.61 16.06
C PRO A 645 -30.10 13.20 16.36
N ARG A 646 -29.46 12.46 17.27
CA ARG A 646 -29.84 11.05 17.53
C ARG A 646 -31.18 10.96 18.24
N ARG A 647 -31.45 11.92 19.13
CA ARG A 647 -32.68 12.01 19.90
C ARG A 647 -33.53 13.20 19.46
N GLU A 648 -34.84 13.03 19.56
CA GLU A 648 -35.78 14.13 19.35
C GLU A 648 -35.58 15.21 20.42
N GLY A 649 -35.61 16.48 20.02
CA GLY A 649 -35.35 17.63 20.89
C GLY A 649 -33.88 18.05 20.99
N ASN A 650 -32.94 17.18 20.59
CA ASN A 650 -31.53 17.56 20.51
C ASN A 650 -31.23 18.48 19.32
N ILE A 651 -30.08 19.15 19.36
CA ILE A 651 -29.55 20.01 18.31
C ILE A 651 -28.16 19.56 17.88
N ILE A 652 -27.80 19.78 16.60
CA ILE A 652 -26.43 19.63 16.13
C ILE A 652 -25.63 20.88 16.51
N LEU A 653 -24.51 20.69 17.22
CA LEU A 653 -23.47 21.70 17.41
C LEU A 653 -22.26 21.31 16.55
N SER A 654 -21.81 22.23 15.71
CA SER A 654 -20.62 22.09 14.86
C SER A 654 -19.59 23.14 15.28
N ALA A 655 -18.33 22.73 15.40
CA ALA A 655 -17.22 23.58 15.79
C ALA A 655 -16.02 23.33 14.86
N ASP A 656 -15.64 24.33 14.08
CA ASP A 656 -14.57 24.25 13.06
C ASP A 656 -13.43 25.20 13.41
N TYR A 657 -12.18 24.71 13.34
CA TYR A 657 -11.05 25.61 13.58
C TYR A 657 -10.85 26.61 12.43
N SER A 658 -10.83 27.89 12.79
CA SER A 658 -10.66 28.98 11.82
C SER A 658 -9.19 29.08 11.39
N GLN A 659 -8.89 28.56 10.18
CA GLN A 659 -7.58 28.68 9.52
C GLN A 659 -6.40 28.11 10.33
N ILE A 660 -6.61 26.97 11.00
CA ILE A 660 -5.61 26.34 11.89
C ILE A 660 -4.24 26.11 11.22
N GLU A 661 -4.21 25.68 9.95
CA GLU A 661 -2.94 25.44 9.24
C GLU A 661 -2.09 26.73 9.11
N LEU A 662 -2.72 27.89 8.89
CA LEU A 662 -2.02 29.18 8.82
C LEU A 662 -1.57 29.68 10.20
N ARG A 663 -2.34 29.40 11.25
CA ARG A 663 -1.97 29.72 12.64
C ARG A 663 -0.76 28.89 13.08
N ILE A 664 -0.74 27.61 12.73
CA ILE A 664 0.41 26.73 12.97
C ILE A 664 1.63 27.21 12.18
N LEU A 665 1.46 27.59 10.91
CA LEU A 665 2.55 28.19 10.12
C LEU A 665 3.10 29.46 10.80
N ALA A 666 2.23 30.32 11.33
CA ALA A 666 2.63 31.53 12.06
C ALA A 666 3.52 31.19 13.27
N HIS A 667 3.06 30.25 14.09
CA HIS A 667 3.80 29.78 15.26
C HIS A 667 5.14 29.12 14.89
N MET A 668 5.15 28.16 13.97
CA MET A 668 6.36 27.42 13.60
C MET A 668 7.40 28.27 12.88
N SER A 669 6.95 29.27 12.11
CA SER A 669 7.84 30.20 11.41
C SER A 669 8.33 31.35 12.29
N GLY A 670 7.58 31.70 13.33
CA GLY A 670 7.83 32.88 14.15
C GLY A 670 7.80 34.18 13.33
N ASP A 671 7.11 34.20 12.19
CA ASP A 671 7.07 35.38 11.34
C ASP A 671 6.29 36.51 12.03
N PRO A 672 6.93 37.66 12.32
CA PRO A 672 6.33 38.69 13.15
C PRO A 672 5.08 39.30 12.54
N LEU A 673 5.00 39.42 11.20
CA LEU A 673 3.84 39.99 10.53
C LEU A 673 2.65 39.03 10.56
N LEU A 674 2.92 37.74 10.36
CA LEU A 674 1.89 36.71 10.39
C LEU A 674 1.35 36.51 11.82
N VAL A 675 2.23 36.49 12.82
CA VAL A 675 1.85 36.40 14.24
C VAL A 675 1.05 37.63 14.67
N ASP A 676 1.50 38.82 14.30
CA ASP A 676 0.82 40.10 14.58
C ASP A 676 -0.60 40.14 13.98
N ALA A 677 -0.76 39.69 12.72
CA ALA A 677 -2.06 39.64 12.06
C ALA A 677 -3.08 38.79 12.82
N PHE A 678 -2.68 37.60 13.29
CA PHE A 678 -3.56 36.75 14.07
C PHE A 678 -3.85 37.30 15.48
N LYS A 679 -2.88 37.96 16.13
CA LYS A 679 -3.10 38.60 17.44
C LYS A 679 -4.09 39.76 17.38
N HIS A 680 -4.15 40.47 16.26
CA HIS A 680 -5.09 41.58 16.05
C HIS A 680 -6.41 41.17 15.38
N GLY A 681 -6.64 39.87 15.13
CA GLY A 681 -7.87 39.37 14.51
C GLY A 681 -8.05 39.83 13.06
N GLU A 682 -6.97 40.13 12.34
CA GLU A 682 -7.02 40.58 10.96
C GLU A 682 -7.31 39.43 9.99
N ASP A 683 -8.05 39.70 8.91
CA ASP A 683 -8.23 38.74 7.83
C ASP A 683 -6.92 38.55 7.06
N ILE A 684 -6.25 37.42 7.33
CA ILE A 684 -4.94 37.13 6.75
C ILE A 684 -4.92 37.08 5.23
N HIS A 685 -6.03 36.67 4.58
CA HIS A 685 -6.09 36.64 3.13
C HIS A 685 -6.17 38.07 2.57
N THR A 686 -6.91 38.94 3.24
CA THR A 686 -7.01 40.35 2.90
C THR A 686 -5.69 41.07 3.16
N ARG A 687 -5.00 40.78 4.28
CA ARG A 687 -3.67 41.33 4.57
C ARG A 687 -2.67 40.88 3.51
N THR A 688 -2.57 39.58 3.23
CA THR A 688 -1.68 39.07 2.17
C THR A 688 -2.01 39.67 0.81
N ALA A 689 -3.28 39.87 0.47
CA ALA A 689 -3.65 40.55 -0.77
C ALA A 689 -3.16 42.01 -0.80
N SER A 690 -3.44 42.79 0.26
CA SER A 690 -2.99 44.18 0.39
C SER A 690 -1.49 44.30 0.15
N GLU A 691 -0.72 43.41 0.76
CA GLU A 691 0.75 43.41 0.68
C GLU A 691 1.27 42.94 -0.69
N VAL A 692 0.71 41.86 -1.24
CA VAL A 692 1.16 41.29 -2.53
C VAL A 692 0.78 42.18 -3.71
N PHE A 693 -0.39 42.82 -3.65
CA PHE A 693 -0.90 43.70 -4.70
C PHE A 693 -0.51 45.19 -4.49
N GLY A 694 0.08 45.54 -3.34
CA GLY A 694 0.49 46.91 -3.04
C GLY A 694 -0.68 47.90 -2.90
N VAL A 695 -1.86 47.43 -2.49
CA VAL A 695 -3.08 48.22 -2.27
C VAL A 695 -3.41 48.29 -0.80
N LYS A 696 -4.21 49.27 -0.34
CA LYS A 696 -4.65 49.30 1.07
C LYS A 696 -5.59 48.12 1.36
N MET A 697 -5.67 47.64 2.61
CA MET A 697 -6.61 46.58 2.98
C MET A 697 -8.07 46.91 2.64
N SER A 698 -8.47 48.18 2.75
CA SER A 698 -9.80 48.66 2.37
C SER A 698 -10.08 48.62 0.87
N GLU A 699 -9.03 48.55 0.05
CA GLU A 699 -9.09 48.52 -1.42
C GLU A 699 -8.98 47.09 -1.97
N VAL A 700 -8.79 46.09 -1.11
CA VAL A 700 -8.71 44.68 -1.50
C VAL A 700 -10.07 44.20 -1.98
N THR A 701 -10.13 43.81 -3.25
CA THR A 701 -11.35 43.24 -3.83
C THR A 701 -11.52 41.78 -3.41
N ARG A 702 -12.75 41.25 -3.55
CA ARG A 702 -13.05 39.82 -3.31
C ARG A 702 -12.19 38.90 -4.19
N GLU A 703 -11.87 39.33 -5.40
CA GLU A 703 -11.01 38.58 -6.32
C GLU A 703 -9.55 38.56 -5.82
N MET A 704 -9.00 39.72 -5.44
CA MET A 704 -7.65 39.82 -4.87
C MET A 704 -7.50 38.94 -3.62
N ARG A 705 -8.50 39.01 -2.72
CA ARG A 705 -8.57 38.13 -1.54
C ARG A 705 -8.61 36.65 -1.92
N GLY A 706 -9.37 36.29 -2.95
CA GLY A 706 -9.45 34.93 -3.48
C GLY A 706 -8.10 34.41 -4.00
N ARG A 707 -7.37 35.23 -4.77
CA ARG A 707 -6.03 34.91 -5.25
C ARG A 707 -5.03 34.77 -4.10
N ALA A 708 -5.03 35.70 -3.15
CA ALA A 708 -4.18 35.63 -1.97
C ALA A 708 -4.49 34.43 -1.06
N LYS A 709 -5.76 34.00 -0.98
CA LYS A 709 -6.13 32.75 -0.33
C LYS A 709 -5.46 31.55 -1.02
N ALA A 710 -5.56 31.46 -2.35
CA ALA A 710 -4.90 30.39 -3.11
C ALA A 710 -3.38 30.41 -2.93
N VAL A 711 -2.74 31.59 -2.87
CA VAL A 711 -1.31 31.73 -2.56
C VAL A 711 -0.99 31.22 -1.15
N ASN A 712 -1.68 31.70 -0.12
CA ASN A 712 -1.44 31.30 1.27
C ASN A 712 -1.51 29.77 1.45
N PHE A 713 -2.56 29.13 0.93
CA PHE A 713 -2.67 27.68 0.97
C PHE A 713 -1.60 27.02 0.10
N GLY A 714 -1.40 27.50 -1.13
CA GLY A 714 -0.38 26.98 -2.03
C GLY A 714 1.03 26.94 -1.41
N ILE A 715 1.42 27.98 -0.67
CA ILE A 715 2.71 28.04 0.03
C ILE A 715 2.82 26.96 1.12
N ILE A 716 1.78 26.71 1.91
CA ILE A 716 1.75 25.61 2.90
C ILE A 716 2.01 24.26 2.22
N TYR A 717 1.50 24.07 0.99
CA TYR A 717 1.64 22.82 0.23
C TYR A 717 2.89 22.78 -0.68
N GLY A 718 3.76 23.78 -0.63
CA GLY A 718 4.96 23.88 -1.48
C GLY A 718 4.62 23.95 -2.97
N ILE A 719 3.57 24.69 -3.34
CA ILE A 719 3.14 24.85 -4.73
C ILE A 719 4.24 25.48 -5.58
N SER A 720 4.38 25.01 -6.82
CA SER A 720 5.27 25.65 -7.80
C SER A 720 4.57 26.84 -8.48
N ASP A 721 5.37 27.71 -9.10
CA ASP A 721 4.89 28.78 -9.98
C ASP A 721 3.94 28.25 -11.08
N PHE A 722 4.24 27.07 -11.63
CA PHE A 722 3.37 26.37 -12.59
C PHE A 722 2.04 25.91 -11.96
N GLY A 723 2.07 25.36 -10.75
CA GLY A 723 0.86 24.92 -10.05
C GLY A 723 -0.05 26.10 -9.72
N LEU A 724 0.53 27.15 -9.14
CA LEU A 724 -0.21 28.36 -8.78
C LEU A 724 -0.82 29.04 -10.01
N SER A 725 -0.07 29.13 -11.12
CA SER A 725 -0.55 29.67 -12.39
C SER A 725 -1.86 29.03 -12.87
N ARG A 726 -2.01 27.71 -12.71
CA ARG A 726 -3.25 27.00 -13.06
C ARG A 726 -4.37 27.31 -12.08
N ASP A 727 -4.09 27.32 -10.78
CA ASP A 727 -5.10 27.50 -9.72
C ASP A 727 -5.76 28.89 -9.76
N ILE A 728 -4.97 29.94 -10.00
CA ILE A 728 -5.48 31.32 -10.08
C ILE A 728 -5.65 31.83 -11.53
N LYS A 729 -5.39 30.98 -12.53
CA LYS A 729 -5.55 31.27 -13.96
C LYS A 729 -4.79 32.53 -14.44
N VAL A 730 -3.53 32.65 -14.03
CA VAL A 730 -2.62 33.76 -14.45
C VAL A 730 -1.39 33.20 -15.18
N PRO A 731 -0.68 33.99 -16.01
CA PRO A 731 0.57 33.56 -16.62
C PRO A 731 1.61 33.12 -15.57
N ARG A 732 2.42 32.10 -15.89
CA ARG A 732 3.45 31.56 -14.99
C ARG A 732 4.38 32.63 -14.39
N ARG A 733 4.75 33.64 -15.20
CA ARG A 733 5.59 34.77 -14.76
C ARG A 733 4.93 35.57 -13.63
N GLU A 734 3.62 35.79 -13.72
CA GLU A 734 2.84 36.50 -12.70
C GLU A 734 2.71 35.67 -11.42
N ALA A 735 2.42 34.37 -11.55
CA ALA A 735 2.39 33.45 -10.41
C ALA A 735 3.73 33.41 -9.65
N LYS A 736 4.85 33.42 -10.38
CA LYS A 736 6.19 33.50 -9.79
C LYS A 736 6.38 34.79 -8.98
N LEU A 737 5.95 35.94 -9.52
CA LEU A 737 6.03 37.22 -8.83
C LEU A 737 5.20 37.24 -7.55
N TYR A 738 4.02 36.61 -7.53
CA TYR A 738 3.22 36.47 -6.30
C TYR A 738 3.94 35.66 -5.21
N ILE A 739 4.58 34.55 -5.58
CA ILE A 739 5.36 33.72 -4.65
C ILE A 739 6.58 34.48 -4.12
N GLU A 740 7.33 35.15 -5.01
CA GLU A 740 8.49 35.96 -4.63
C GLU A 740 8.09 37.14 -3.73
N GLY A 741 7.01 37.86 -4.07
CA GLY A 741 6.46 38.95 -3.26
C GLY A 741 6.02 38.49 -1.87
N TYR A 742 5.36 37.33 -1.78
CA TYR A 742 4.99 36.72 -0.51
C TYR A 742 6.21 36.44 0.37
N PHE A 743 7.24 35.76 -0.15
CA PHE A 743 8.44 35.45 0.62
C PHE A 743 9.31 36.66 0.93
N ASN A 744 9.27 37.70 0.09
CA ASN A 744 9.94 38.96 0.37
C ASN A 744 9.33 39.66 1.60
N ARG A 745 8.02 39.52 1.80
CA ARG A 745 7.31 40.08 2.96
C ARG A 745 7.43 39.19 4.19
N TYR A 746 7.08 37.90 4.05
CA TYR A 746 7.06 36.92 5.14
C TYR A 746 8.39 36.14 5.21
N GLN A 747 9.44 36.84 5.62
CA GLN A 747 10.81 36.29 5.68
C GLN A 747 10.94 35.15 6.70
N GLY A 748 10.15 35.15 7.78
CA GLY A 748 10.12 34.07 8.77
C GLY A 748 9.60 32.78 8.14
N VAL A 749 8.55 32.87 7.32
CA VAL A 749 7.98 31.73 6.59
C VAL A 749 9.00 31.15 5.60
N LYS A 750 9.71 31.99 4.84
CA LYS A 750 10.76 31.55 3.91
C LYS A 750 11.86 30.76 4.65
N LYS A 751 12.41 31.36 5.71
CA LYS A 751 13.47 30.73 6.52
C LYS A 751 13.01 29.41 7.14
N TYR A 752 11.77 29.34 7.59
CA TYR A 752 11.17 28.13 8.13
C TYR A 752 11.12 27.01 7.08
N ILE A 753 10.60 27.29 5.89
CA ILE A 753 10.50 26.29 4.81
C ILE A 753 11.89 25.76 4.41
N GLU A 754 12.86 26.65 4.22
CA GLU A 754 14.24 26.28 3.89
C GLU A 754 14.87 25.42 4.99
N ARG A 755 14.66 25.79 6.26
CA ARG A 755 15.14 25.04 7.43
C ARG A 755 14.52 23.65 7.51
N VAL A 756 13.20 23.54 7.38
CA VAL A 756 12.49 22.25 7.48
C VAL A 756 12.96 21.28 6.41
N VAL A 757 13.12 21.73 5.15
CA VAL A 757 13.62 20.87 4.08
C VAL A 757 15.06 20.44 4.33
N ALA A 758 15.92 21.36 4.79
CA ALA A 758 17.31 21.05 5.12
C ALA A 758 17.41 20.02 6.26
N GLU A 759 16.64 20.20 7.33
CA GLU A 759 16.57 19.26 8.45
C GLU A 759 16.00 17.90 8.01
N ALA A 760 14.96 17.89 7.18
CA ALA A 760 14.36 16.66 6.67
C ALA A 760 15.35 15.85 5.84
N ARG A 761 16.18 16.51 5.02
CA ARG A 761 17.26 15.85 4.26
C ARG A 761 18.37 15.32 5.16
N ALA A 762 18.69 16.00 6.26
CA ALA A 762 19.71 15.55 7.19
C ALA A 762 19.24 14.38 8.06
N LYS A 763 18.00 14.43 8.55
CA LYS A 763 17.42 13.45 9.49
C LYS A 763 16.70 12.28 8.81
N GLY A 764 16.24 12.47 7.57
CA GLY A 764 15.40 11.52 6.83
C GLY A 764 13.90 11.56 7.20
N TYR A 765 13.49 12.48 8.08
CA TYR A 765 12.10 12.64 8.53
C TYR A 765 11.79 14.08 8.95
N VAL A 766 10.50 14.38 9.10
CA VAL A 766 9.98 15.64 9.69
C VAL A 766 9.12 15.36 10.92
N THR A 767 8.93 16.37 11.77
CA THR A 767 8.14 16.27 13.02
C THR A 767 7.03 17.32 13.12
N THR A 768 5.94 16.99 13.81
CA THR A 768 4.90 17.95 14.23
C THR A 768 5.29 18.65 15.55
N LEU A 769 4.44 19.56 16.04
CA LEU A 769 4.61 20.23 17.34
C LEU A 769 4.62 19.25 18.54
N LEU A 770 3.98 18.08 18.40
CA LEU A 770 4.02 17.01 19.40
C LEU A 770 4.96 15.87 18.99
N ASN A 771 5.96 16.16 18.16
CA ASN A 771 6.99 15.22 17.73
C ASN A 771 6.53 14.02 16.89
N ARG A 772 5.31 14.00 16.34
CA ARG A 772 4.90 12.95 15.40
C ARG A 772 5.88 12.88 14.24
N ARG A 773 6.50 11.73 14.00
CA ARG A 773 7.49 11.55 12.93
C ARG A 773 6.85 11.07 11.63
N ARG A 774 7.29 11.63 10.51
CA ARG A 774 7.06 11.08 9.18
C ARG A 774 8.38 10.93 8.44
N TYR A 775 8.76 9.70 8.15
CA TYR A 775 9.95 9.37 7.35
C TYR A 775 9.70 9.66 5.87
N LEU A 776 10.71 10.23 5.20
CA LEU A 776 10.61 10.72 3.82
C LEU A 776 11.76 10.18 2.95
N PRO A 777 11.74 8.87 2.61
CA PRO A 777 12.77 8.28 1.76
C PRO A 777 12.83 8.93 0.36
N ASP A 778 11.72 9.50 -0.11
CA ASP A 778 11.60 10.20 -1.38
C ASP A 778 12.61 11.36 -1.53
N LEU A 779 13.05 11.97 -0.42
CA LEU A 779 14.04 13.05 -0.42
C LEU A 779 15.41 12.63 -0.98
N PHE A 780 15.72 11.33 -0.91
CA PHE A 780 17.00 10.77 -1.36
C PHE A 780 16.94 10.20 -2.79
N SER A 781 15.78 10.29 -3.46
CA SER A 781 15.63 9.79 -4.82
C SER A 781 16.45 10.62 -5.82
N SER A 782 17.13 9.92 -6.74
CA SER A 782 17.79 10.56 -7.89
C SER A 782 16.77 11.18 -8.85
N ASN A 783 15.54 10.65 -8.90
CA ASN A 783 14.46 11.16 -9.72
C ASN A 783 13.95 12.52 -9.19
N HIS A 784 14.10 13.57 -9.99
CA HIS A 784 13.70 14.93 -9.64
C HIS A 784 12.23 15.04 -9.21
N THR A 785 11.31 14.34 -9.89
CA THR A 785 9.87 14.40 -9.60
C THR A 785 9.54 13.78 -8.24
N VAL A 786 10.16 12.64 -7.93
CA VAL A 786 10.00 11.94 -6.65
C VAL A 786 10.61 12.79 -5.53
N ARG A 787 11.82 13.31 -5.73
CA ARG A 787 12.48 14.19 -4.76
C ARG A 787 11.69 15.48 -4.49
N SER A 788 11.18 16.12 -5.54
CA SER A 788 10.32 17.32 -5.40
C SER A 788 9.03 17.02 -4.64
N PHE A 789 8.47 15.82 -4.80
CA PHE A 789 7.34 15.37 -4.00
C PHE A 789 7.72 15.18 -2.53
N GLY A 790 8.88 14.58 -2.24
CA GLY A 790 9.43 14.49 -0.89
C GLY A 790 9.62 15.85 -0.22
N GLU A 791 10.14 16.85 -0.94
CA GLU A 791 10.33 18.22 -0.43
C GLU A 791 9.01 18.90 -0.07
N ARG A 792 8.00 18.84 -0.96
CA ARG A 792 6.66 19.37 -0.66
C ARG A 792 6.03 18.67 0.54
N THR A 793 6.24 17.36 0.64
CA THR A 793 5.76 16.56 1.76
C THR A 793 6.43 16.97 3.07
N ALA A 794 7.73 17.29 3.05
CA ALA A 794 8.46 17.81 4.20
C ALA A 794 7.92 19.16 4.67
N MET A 795 7.52 20.04 3.75
CA MET A 795 6.93 21.35 4.09
C MET A 795 5.53 21.23 4.70
N ASN A 796 4.68 20.39 4.08
CA ASN A 796 3.28 20.26 4.45
C ASN A 796 3.06 19.47 5.75
N THR A 797 3.78 18.36 5.94
CA THR A 797 3.48 17.40 7.02
C THR A 797 3.54 18.03 8.41
N PRO A 798 4.56 18.85 8.77
CA PRO A 798 4.61 19.46 10.10
C PRO A 798 3.38 20.31 10.41
N ILE A 799 2.87 21.05 9.41
CA ILE A 799 1.72 21.94 9.57
C ILE A 799 0.43 21.11 9.68
N GLN A 800 0.17 20.27 8.69
CA GLN A 800 -1.04 19.46 8.62
C GLN A 800 -1.13 18.44 9.77
N GLY A 801 -0.02 17.82 10.13
CA GLY A 801 0.04 16.86 11.22
C GLY A 801 -0.13 17.53 12.58
N SER A 802 0.42 18.73 12.77
CA SER A 802 0.16 19.49 14.01
C SER A 802 -1.31 19.89 14.14
N ALA A 803 -2.00 20.21 13.04
CA ALA A 803 -3.44 20.46 13.08
C ALA A 803 -4.22 19.20 13.50
N ALA A 804 -3.83 18.03 12.98
CA ALA A 804 -4.39 16.74 13.37
C ALA A 804 -4.14 16.43 14.85
N ASP A 805 -2.94 16.69 15.35
CA ASP A 805 -2.58 16.50 16.75
C ASP A 805 -3.43 17.41 17.68
N ILE A 806 -3.61 18.68 17.30
CA ILE A 806 -4.40 19.67 18.06
C ILE A 806 -5.87 19.27 18.13
N ILE A 807 -6.49 18.87 17.02
CA ILE A 807 -7.91 18.48 17.05
C ILE A 807 -8.12 17.19 17.85
N LYS A 808 -7.21 16.22 17.75
CA LYS A 808 -7.26 15.00 18.57
C LYS A 808 -7.15 15.31 20.07
N MET A 809 -6.24 16.22 20.44
CA MET A 809 -6.11 16.66 21.82
C MET A 809 -7.37 17.38 22.32
N ALA A 810 -8.00 18.20 21.47
CA ALA A 810 -9.29 18.81 21.79
C ALA A 810 -10.39 17.76 21.99
N MET A 811 -10.43 16.73 21.12
CA MET A 811 -11.41 15.64 21.24
C MET A 811 -11.30 14.92 22.59
N VAL A 812 -10.08 14.55 22.99
CA VAL A 812 -9.81 13.91 24.29
C VAL A 812 -10.29 14.79 25.45
N ARG A 813 -9.88 16.06 25.49
CA ARG A 813 -10.24 16.98 26.58
C ARG A 813 -11.74 17.25 26.67
N ILE A 814 -12.41 17.39 25.52
CA ILE A 814 -13.87 17.59 25.47
C ILE A 814 -14.58 16.33 25.97
N TYR A 815 -14.12 15.16 25.54
CA TYR A 815 -14.69 13.89 25.95
C TYR A 815 -14.55 13.65 27.45
N ASP A 816 -13.36 13.87 28.02
CA ASP A 816 -13.12 13.73 29.45
C ASP A 816 -14.04 14.66 30.25
N GLU A 817 -14.21 15.90 29.82
CA GLU A 817 -15.06 16.87 30.52
C GLU A 817 -16.56 16.56 30.38
N ILE A 818 -17.00 15.99 29.26
CA ILE A 818 -18.37 15.46 29.10
C ILE A 818 -18.62 14.36 30.14
N LEU A 819 -17.65 13.44 30.32
CA LEU A 819 -17.76 12.36 31.29
C LEU A 819 -17.72 12.87 32.73
N GLU A 820 -16.79 13.76 33.06
CA GLU A 820 -16.64 14.33 34.41
C GLU A 820 -17.89 15.11 34.86
N ARG A 821 -18.51 15.84 33.93
CA ARG A 821 -19.74 16.61 34.18
C ARG A 821 -21.01 15.76 34.07
N GLY A 822 -20.91 14.50 33.65
CA GLY A 822 -22.04 13.59 33.48
C GLY A 822 -23.04 14.04 32.40
N LEU A 823 -22.55 14.72 31.36
CA LEU A 823 -23.39 15.26 30.28
C LEU A 823 -23.88 14.14 29.35
N ALA A 824 -25.11 14.27 28.87
CA ALA A 824 -25.72 13.34 27.91
C ALA A 824 -25.30 13.62 26.46
N THR A 825 -24.69 14.79 26.19
CA THR A 825 -24.10 15.16 24.90
C THR A 825 -23.17 14.08 24.35
N LYS A 826 -23.21 13.86 23.03
CA LYS A 826 -22.33 12.92 22.33
C LYS A 826 -21.57 13.60 21.21
N MET A 827 -20.26 13.37 21.14
CA MET A 827 -19.47 13.65 19.94
C MET A 827 -19.81 12.58 18.91
N ILE A 828 -20.25 12.99 17.72
CA ILE A 828 -20.77 12.07 16.70
C ILE A 828 -19.87 11.95 15.48
N LEU A 829 -19.20 13.03 15.07
CA LEU A 829 -18.35 13.04 13.88
C LEU A 829 -17.15 13.96 14.04
N GLN A 830 -16.06 13.60 13.34
CA GLN A 830 -14.91 14.45 13.07
C GLN A 830 -14.70 14.50 11.57
N VAL A 831 -14.69 15.71 10.99
CA VAL A 831 -14.56 15.93 9.55
C VAL A 831 -13.53 17.03 9.29
N HIS A 832 -12.34 16.66 8.83
CA HIS A 832 -11.22 17.58 8.64
C HIS A 832 -10.81 18.30 9.94
N ASP A 833 -11.18 19.57 10.09
CA ASP A 833 -10.90 20.39 11.28
C ASP A 833 -12.19 20.73 12.06
N GLU A 834 -13.32 20.09 11.68
CA GLU A 834 -14.67 20.25 12.25
C GLU A 834 -15.02 19.10 13.20
N LEU A 835 -15.48 19.43 14.41
CA LEU A 835 -16.11 18.51 15.36
C LEU A 835 -17.62 18.72 15.39
N ILE A 836 -18.38 17.62 15.45
CA ILE A 836 -19.85 17.65 15.41
C ILE A 836 -20.39 16.88 16.60
N PHE A 837 -21.35 17.49 17.28
CA PHE A 837 -21.96 16.99 18.51
C PHE A 837 -23.48 16.91 18.36
N ASP A 838 -24.05 15.89 19.01
CA ASP A 838 -25.47 15.74 19.28
C ASP A 838 -25.73 16.21 20.72
N VAL A 839 -26.40 17.35 20.87
CA VAL A 839 -26.47 18.10 22.14
C VAL A 839 -27.93 18.22 22.59
N PRO A 840 -28.29 17.74 23.80
CA PRO A 840 -29.56 18.06 24.43
C PRO A 840 -29.72 19.57 24.61
N LEU A 841 -30.93 20.09 24.37
CA LEU A 841 -31.16 21.54 24.36
C LEU A 841 -30.81 22.20 25.71
N GLU A 842 -31.04 21.48 26.80
CA GLU A 842 -30.70 21.88 28.16
C GLU A 842 -29.18 21.98 28.43
N GLU A 843 -28.35 21.27 27.66
CA GLU A 843 -26.89 21.27 27.77
C GLU A 843 -26.22 22.25 26.80
N PHE A 844 -26.99 22.88 25.91
CA PHE A 844 -26.47 23.63 24.76
C PHE A 844 -25.49 24.76 25.14
N GLU A 845 -25.88 25.64 26.08
CA GLU A 845 -25.01 26.76 26.48
C GLU A 845 -23.74 26.29 27.18
N ALA A 846 -23.86 25.25 28.03
CA ALA A 846 -22.71 24.65 28.70
C ALA A 846 -21.74 24.00 27.69
N MET A 847 -22.28 23.30 26.68
CA MET A 847 -21.48 22.67 25.63
C MET A 847 -20.84 23.68 24.70
N LYS A 848 -21.53 24.78 24.38
CA LYS A 848 -20.99 25.88 23.56
C LYS A 848 -19.72 26.47 24.22
N GLU A 849 -19.78 26.79 25.51
CA GLU A 849 -18.64 27.32 26.26
C GLU A 849 -17.52 26.29 26.40
N LEU A 850 -17.87 25.04 26.74
CA LEU A 850 -16.93 23.94 26.91
C LEU A 850 -16.13 23.67 25.63
N VAL A 851 -16.83 23.43 24.51
CA VAL A 851 -16.20 23.10 23.22
C VAL A 851 -15.29 24.24 22.77
N LYS A 852 -15.77 25.49 22.84
CA LYS A 852 -14.97 26.66 22.49
C LYS A 852 -13.68 26.71 23.32
N THR A 853 -13.81 26.63 24.64
CA THR A 853 -12.67 26.72 25.56
C THR A 853 -11.66 25.61 25.31
N ARG A 854 -12.11 24.35 25.17
CA ARG A 854 -11.19 23.20 25.01
C ARG A 854 -10.53 23.13 23.65
N MET A 855 -11.21 23.57 22.60
CA MET A 855 -10.58 23.70 21.28
C MET A 855 -9.59 24.87 21.24
N GLU A 856 -9.98 26.07 21.68
CA GLU A 856 -9.08 27.25 21.63
C GLU A 856 -7.85 27.10 22.55
N SER A 857 -7.95 26.30 23.62
CA SER A 857 -6.85 26.01 24.55
C SER A 857 -6.16 24.66 24.33
N ALA A 858 -6.49 23.93 23.25
CA ALA A 858 -5.99 22.58 22.99
C ALA A 858 -4.45 22.52 23.07
N LEU A 859 -3.77 23.42 22.35
CA LEU A 859 -2.32 23.58 22.44
C LEU A 859 -1.97 25.06 22.50
N ALA A 860 -1.08 25.43 23.42
CA ALA A 860 -0.59 26.79 23.52
C ALA A 860 0.31 27.11 22.31
N LEU A 861 -0.08 28.10 21.51
CA LEU A 861 0.67 28.63 20.37
C LEU A 861 0.96 30.12 20.59
N ASP A 862 1.89 30.68 19.81
CA ASP A 862 2.19 32.12 19.84
C ASP A 862 1.04 32.99 19.27
N VAL A 863 0.07 32.35 18.62
CA VAL A 863 -1.13 32.96 18.05
C VAL A 863 -2.37 32.30 18.67
N PRO A 864 -3.46 33.04 18.90
CA PRO A 864 -4.69 32.45 19.43
C PRO A 864 -5.25 31.43 18.44
N LEU A 865 -5.73 30.28 18.92
CA LEU A 865 -6.62 29.42 18.14
C LEU A 865 -8.04 29.99 18.24
N GLU A 866 -8.77 29.98 17.13
CA GLU A 866 -10.16 30.45 17.07
C GLU A 866 -11.04 29.36 16.48
N VAL A 867 -12.28 29.30 16.97
CA VAL A 867 -13.26 28.30 16.57
C VAL A 867 -14.54 28.97 16.09
N ASP A 868 -14.94 28.65 14.87
CA ASP A 868 -16.24 29.05 14.32
C ASP A 868 -17.29 28.00 14.70
N MET A 869 -18.20 28.36 15.61
CA MET A 869 -19.28 27.49 16.05
C MET A 869 -20.57 27.76 15.29
N LYS A 870 -21.34 26.69 15.04
CA LYS A 870 -22.66 26.73 14.40
C LYS A 870 -23.61 25.74 15.06
N ALA A 871 -24.90 26.05 15.09
CA ALA A 871 -25.92 25.13 15.60
C ALA A 871 -27.17 25.09 14.71
N GLY A 872 -27.84 23.92 14.68
CA GLY A 872 -29.06 23.72 13.90
C GLY A 872 -29.66 22.32 14.05
N TYR A 873 -30.86 22.11 13.51
CA TYR A 873 -31.60 20.84 13.66
C TYR A 873 -31.12 19.71 12.74
N ASN A 874 -30.25 20.03 11.78
CA ASN A 874 -29.52 19.05 10.99
C ASN A 874 -28.18 19.69 10.57
N TRP A 875 -27.25 18.88 10.06
CA TRP A 875 -25.91 19.37 9.73
C TRP A 875 -25.87 20.38 8.58
N TYR A 876 -26.91 20.44 7.73
CA TYR A 876 -27.01 21.45 6.68
C TYR A 876 -27.51 22.81 7.18
N GLU A 877 -28.44 22.81 8.14
CA GLU A 877 -29.13 23.99 8.65
C GLU A 877 -28.37 24.71 9.77
N VAL A 878 -27.16 24.26 10.12
CA VAL A 878 -26.37 24.89 11.16
C VAL A 878 -26.05 26.36 10.82
N GLN A 879 -26.33 27.27 11.75
CA GLN A 879 -26.08 28.72 11.62
C GLN A 879 -25.06 29.18 12.65
N LYS A 880 -24.29 30.24 12.33
CA LYS A 880 -23.26 30.78 13.23
C LYS A 880 -23.89 31.30 14.52
N ILE A 881 -23.27 31.00 15.66
CA ILE A 881 -23.74 31.32 17.03
C ILE A 881 -22.72 32.07 17.86
#